data_AF-A0A6L5YSG4-F1
#
_entry.id   AF-A0A6L5YSG4-F1
#
_cell.length_a   1.000
_cell.length_b   1.000
_cell.length_c   1.000
_cell.angle_alpha   90.00
_cell.angle_beta   90.00
_cell.angle_gamma   90.00
#
_symmetry.space_group_name_H-M   'P 1'
#
loop_
_entity.id
_entity.type
_entity.pdbx_description
1 polymer ?
#
loop_
_entity_poly.entity_id
_entity_poly.type
_entity_poly.pdbx_seq_one_letter_code
_entity_poly.pdbx_strand_id
1 'polypeptide(L)'
;MTIRKAALAFLLTAIMLVGTGYGGFSLLAEETTGTIHTEDTAGLIDISLYDYDMNEVYSDLYFLGDPGWNWPRYNRWVGAWGYSNDHVAVQGIMDRNLYTKDGYITTAEDNYEGFPVVTAGGRMAYTNARYGLLSEQTCVASGLNHLFVRDAQGYYSYDSAKNYAYYDASENNSQKDFTVYDVPKNGNFMPLRDITESESWYYGMTVGFNFIQPQNGQVEGQDMTFSFSGDDDVWVFVDGRLVLDLGGIHSKVGGTINFATGEVKVDGVVNEADSGIGNTLGQTTSLQQIFGLEKATFEDCSEHRLEFIYLERGATVSNCSLKFNMPPVPKDALKITKQITNTDKQSYANAEFPFQVYLEKENGTDIFETMPEGTTYQIWEDGVDTGQRSAVSEDGSFCLKDGQTAVFPDIMRNLKYYVEETEIQSDEYDQVSLSNGEVTYLDGQGNTIATTDGTVAKETGTYAARSEIRKVGGNSSIVFKNQCARDNIRNLQITKRITDGFQTDDVFDFLVQLEDKEGKLVPYQGDYFVVKDGNYYMRDADGNLALADSQTVCGNTQSGEISGIPADYTIQITGLIAGTDFKVDEINLDTEQYNGWAKELQDETAEPAQIADADGCIRLGSDAQLTITNDPKGNLYVQKTWTGDDIEHSLVYVGLYHLDENGNYIPVENTVKELNSSNNWQAVYEHLDAPEQYRVKELKEVQAEDACEFEVTDGNTTRYWEGMESGERMKEAYLDYQVSYGEPQQTEKGKRDYMQVITNTMQEREVYELPEAGGVGNGKFLFAGIAFLMTASVVLIHKIKFQNI
;
A
#
# COMPACT_ATOMS: atom_id res chain seq x y z
N MET A 1 46.31 13.51 36.20
CA MET A 1 46.99 12.45 35.43
C MET A 1 46.05 12.06 34.29
N THR A 2 45.81 12.95 33.34
CA THR A 2 46.63 13.26 32.15
C THR A 2 46.39 12.23 31.04
N ILE A 3 45.43 12.59 30.15
CA ILE A 3 45.37 12.40 28.67
C ILE A 3 45.24 10.94 28.19
N ARG A 4 44.16 10.39 27.58
CA ARG A 4 43.15 10.74 26.54
C ARG A 4 43.68 10.87 25.08
N LYS A 5 43.02 10.13 24.16
CA LYS A 5 42.93 10.32 22.68
C LYS A 5 44.17 9.89 21.88
N ALA A 6 44.12 9.53 20.59
CA ALA A 6 43.13 9.17 19.56
C ALA A 6 43.97 8.97 18.26
N ALA A 7 43.42 8.26 17.27
CA ALA A 7 43.67 8.35 15.82
C ALA A 7 45.11 8.56 15.27
N LEU A 8 45.52 7.78 14.28
CA LEU A 8 45.62 8.22 12.87
C LEU A 8 46.39 7.20 12.02
N ALA A 9 45.91 7.04 10.80
CA ALA A 9 46.46 6.28 9.69
C ALA A 9 47.83 6.79 9.17
N PHE A 10 48.34 5.99 8.21
CA PHE A 10 49.27 6.32 7.13
C PHE A 10 50.80 6.20 7.32
N LEU A 11 51.36 5.23 6.57
CA LEU A 11 52.33 5.43 5.47
C LEU A 11 53.73 4.78 5.63
N LEU A 12 54.05 3.92 4.64
CA LEU A 12 55.35 3.60 4.01
C LEU A 12 56.47 3.01 4.91
N THR A 13 57.24 2.00 4.50
CA THR A 13 58.10 2.00 3.30
C THR A 13 58.71 0.61 3.10
N ALA A 14 58.90 0.25 1.83
CA ALA A 14 59.71 -0.87 1.39
C ALA A 14 61.20 -0.74 1.80
N ILE A 15 61.82 -1.85 2.22
CA ILE A 15 63.26 -2.06 2.16
C ILE A 15 63.51 -3.44 1.55
N MET A 16 64.05 -3.44 0.33
CA MET A 16 64.77 -4.58 -0.21
C MET A 16 66.07 -4.76 0.58
N LEU A 17 66.28 -5.95 1.14
CA LEU A 17 67.63 -6.45 1.44
C LEU A 17 67.79 -7.83 0.79
N VAL A 18 68.75 -7.91 -0.13
CA VAL A 18 69.22 -9.14 -0.76
C VAL A 18 70.00 -9.94 0.28
N GLY A 19 69.60 -11.19 0.52
CA GLY A 19 70.31 -12.13 1.38
C GLY A 19 69.95 -13.56 0.99
N THR A 20 70.85 -14.19 0.25
CA THR A 20 70.79 -15.59 -0.18
C THR A 20 70.65 -16.56 1.00
N GLY A 21 69.69 -17.47 0.96
CA GLY A 21 69.60 -18.58 1.91
C GLY A 21 68.38 -19.46 1.66
N TYR A 22 68.61 -20.63 1.07
CA TYR A 22 67.64 -21.71 0.98
C TYR A 22 67.09 -22.07 2.36
N GLY A 23 65.76 -22.13 2.49
CA GLY A 23 65.07 -22.57 3.69
C GLY A 23 63.60 -22.19 3.61
N GLY A 24 62.83 -22.91 2.79
CA GLY A 24 61.38 -22.78 2.76
C GLY A 24 60.78 -23.26 4.09
N PHE A 25 60.52 -22.32 5.00
CA PHE A 25 59.47 -22.47 5.99
C PHE A 25 58.21 -21.87 5.39
N SER A 26 57.35 -22.75 4.85
CA SER A 26 55.94 -22.42 4.67
C SER A 26 55.37 -22.25 6.08
N LEU A 27 55.17 -21.00 6.49
CA LEU A 27 54.29 -20.70 7.61
C LEU A 27 52.89 -21.07 7.12
N LEU A 28 52.45 -22.29 7.40
CA LEU A 28 51.03 -22.63 7.34
C LEU A 28 50.36 -21.69 8.34
N ALA A 29 49.64 -20.69 7.84
CA ALA A 29 48.57 -20.12 8.63
C ALA A 29 47.62 -21.28 8.89
N GLU A 30 47.48 -21.70 10.16
CA GLU A 30 46.27 -22.42 10.56
C GLU A 30 45.11 -21.50 10.20
N GLU A 31 44.37 -21.84 9.15
CA GLU A 31 43.01 -21.35 9.00
C GLU A 31 42.27 -21.83 10.25
N THR A 32 42.11 -20.95 11.23
CA THR A 32 41.18 -21.19 12.32
C THR A 32 39.80 -21.23 11.67
N THR A 33 39.23 -22.42 11.52
CA THR A 33 37.84 -22.62 11.09
C THR A 33 36.94 -21.79 11.99
N GLY A 34 36.34 -20.74 11.44
CA GLY A 34 35.41 -19.87 12.15
C GLY A 34 34.03 -20.52 12.24
N THR A 35 33.18 -19.99 13.10
CA THR A 35 31.76 -20.33 13.16
C THR A 35 30.92 -19.11 12.86
N ILE A 36 29.75 -19.31 12.28
CA ILE A 36 28.78 -18.24 12.01
C ILE A 36 27.76 -18.15 13.12
N HIS A 37 27.12 -16.99 13.22
CA HIS A 37 25.94 -16.82 14.07
C HIS A 37 24.73 -17.49 13.40
N THR A 38 23.94 -18.21 14.19
CA THR A 38 22.69 -18.86 13.78
C THR A 38 21.59 -18.53 14.78
N GLU A 39 20.34 -18.61 14.34
CA GLU A 39 19.17 -18.23 15.13
C GLU A 39 18.85 -19.23 16.24
N ASP A 40 18.40 -18.70 17.37
CA ASP A 40 17.73 -19.49 18.39
C ASP A 40 16.30 -19.80 17.94
N THR A 41 16.06 -21.08 17.68
CA THR A 41 14.81 -21.65 17.18
C THR A 41 14.18 -22.61 18.19
N ALA A 42 14.70 -22.66 19.42
CA ALA A 42 14.21 -23.56 20.46
C ALA A 42 12.72 -23.32 20.75
N GLY A 43 11.93 -24.40 20.71
CA GLY A 43 10.48 -24.35 20.93
C GLY A 43 9.65 -23.79 19.75
N LEU A 44 10.31 -23.29 18.70
CA LEU A 44 9.70 -22.79 17.48
C LEU A 44 9.85 -23.79 16.32
N ILE A 45 11.04 -24.39 16.18
CA ILE A 45 11.34 -25.39 15.15
C ILE A 45 11.81 -26.68 15.82
N ASP A 46 11.12 -27.77 15.50
CA ASP A 46 11.45 -29.12 15.94
C ASP A 46 12.49 -29.71 14.97
N ILE A 47 13.76 -29.78 15.40
CA ILE A 47 14.82 -30.45 14.63
C ILE A 47 15.23 -31.75 15.34
N SER A 48 15.30 -32.85 14.59
CA SER A 48 15.83 -34.14 15.09
C SER A 48 16.81 -34.76 14.11
N LEU A 49 17.81 -35.45 14.66
CA LEU A 49 18.80 -36.23 13.90
C LEU A 49 18.72 -37.71 14.25
N TYR A 50 18.95 -38.54 13.24
CA TYR A 50 18.88 -39.99 13.34
C TYR A 50 20.15 -40.60 12.77
N ASP A 51 20.74 -41.57 13.47
CA ASP A 51 21.89 -42.36 13.04
C ASP A 51 21.41 -43.79 12.82
N TYR A 52 21.56 -44.27 11.59
CA TYR A 52 21.10 -45.59 11.21
C TYR A 52 22.20 -46.37 10.49
N ASP A 53 22.23 -47.68 10.68
CA ASP A 53 23.13 -48.55 9.91
C ASP A 53 22.55 -48.74 8.50
N MET A 54 23.39 -48.60 7.47
CA MET A 54 23.05 -48.89 6.08
C MET A 54 22.40 -50.27 5.90
N ASN A 55 22.85 -51.28 6.63
CA ASN A 55 22.29 -52.63 6.57
C ASN A 55 20.89 -52.69 7.19
N GLU A 56 20.64 -51.89 8.23
CA GLU A 56 19.32 -51.73 8.85
C GLU A 56 18.39 -51.01 7.87
N VAL A 57 18.84 -49.93 7.21
CA VAL A 57 18.11 -49.26 6.11
C VAL A 57 17.74 -50.23 5.00
N TYR A 58 18.71 -50.96 4.45
CA TYR A 58 18.40 -51.93 3.39
C TYR A 58 17.51 -53.08 3.87
N SER A 59 17.44 -53.34 5.19
CA SER A 59 16.59 -54.39 5.77
C SER A 59 15.22 -53.94 6.26
N ASP A 60 15.04 -52.67 6.64
CA ASP A 60 13.80 -52.08 7.17
C ASP A 60 13.10 -51.18 6.13
N LEU A 61 13.85 -50.43 5.30
CA LEU A 61 13.41 -49.95 3.98
C LEU A 61 13.63 -51.06 2.93
N TYR A 62 13.24 -52.29 3.26
CA TYR A 62 13.19 -53.38 2.29
C TYR A 62 12.01 -53.14 1.33
N PHE A 63 12.29 -52.37 0.31
CA PHE A 63 11.55 -52.37 -0.95
C PHE A 63 11.83 -53.68 -1.72
N LEU A 64 11.49 -54.85 -1.16
CA LEU A 64 11.83 -56.14 -1.77
C LEU A 64 11.02 -56.41 -3.03
N GLY A 65 11.66 -56.20 -4.18
CA GLY A 65 11.56 -57.16 -5.28
C GLY A 65 12.13 -58.51 -4.83
N ASP A 66 11.43 -59.59 -5.18
CA ASP A 66 11.74 -61.01 -4.92
C ASP A 66 13.27 -61.33 -5.01
N PRO A 67 13.82 -62.30 -4.25
CA PRO A 67 15.25 -62.67 -4.26
C PRO A 67 15.78 -63.16 -5.63
N GLY A 68 14.93 -63.20 -6.65
CA GLY A 68 15.29 -63.36 -8.06
C GLY A 68 15.68 -62.04 -8.73
N TRP A 69 16.83 -61.47 -8.38
CA TRP A 69 17.66 -60.63 -9.28
C TRP A 69 17.07 -59.37 -9.94
N ASN A 70 15.94 -58.79 -9.49
CA ASN A 70 15.48 -57.47 -9.95
C ASN A 70 15.24 -56.53 -8.76
N TRP A 71 16.29 -55.84 -8.31
CA TRP A 71 16.15 -54.68 -7.40
C TRP A 71 15.18 -53.66 -8.01
N PRO A 72 14.21 -53.13 -7.26
CA PRO A 72 13.39 -52.03 -7.74
C PRO A 72 14.25 -50.84 -8.15
N ARG A 73 13.82 -50.15 -9.20
CA ARG A 73 14.64 -49.12 -9.85
C ARG A 73 15.02 -48.03 -8.85
N TYR A 74 14.08 -47.54 -8.05
CA TYR A 74 14.24 -46.45 -7.10
C TYR A 74 15.24 -46.67 -5.94
N ASN A 75 15.74 -47.90 -5.72
CA ASN A 75 16.87 -48.17 -4.81
C ASN A 75 18.23 -48.15 -5.51
N ARG A 76 18.24 -47.83 -6.80
CA ARG A 76 19.43 -47.68 -7.62
C ARG A 76 19.56 -46.23 -8.00
N TRP A 77 20.80 -45.85 -8.22
CA TRP A 77 21.12 -44.56 -8.78
C TRP A 77 20.33 -44.34 -10.12
N VAL A 78 19.41 -43.36 -10.22
CA VAL A 78 18.69 -42.99 -11.48
C VAL A 78 19.63 -42.72 -12.66
N GLY A 79 20.83 -42.19 -12.47
CA GLY A 79 21.82 -42.03 -13.53
C GLY A 79 22.19 -43.37 -14.20
N ALA A 80 22.03 -44.49 -13.49
CA ALA A 80 22.22 -45.83 -14.05
C ALA A 80 21.03 -46.32 -14.92
N TRP A 81 19.93 -45.55 -15.03
CA TRP A 81 18.73 -45.93 -15.79
C TRP A 81 18.75 -45.41 -17.24
N GLY A 82 19.83 -44.75 -17.66
CA GLY A 82 19.98 -44.21 -19.01
C GLY A 82 19.38 -42.81 -19.20
N TYR A 83 18.97 -42.15 -18.10
CA TYR A 83 18.74 -40.71 -18.08
C TYR A 83 20.06 -39.99 -18.33
N SER A 84 20.12 -39.11 -19.35
CA SER A 84 21.30 -38.29 -19.61
C SER A 84 21.52 -37.18 -18.57
N ASN A 85 20.54 -36.98 -17.70
CA ASN A 85 20.51 -35.98 -16.66
C ASN A 85 20.15 -36.67 -15.35
N ASP A 86 21.09 -36.68 -14.42
CA ASP A 86 20.99 -37.23 -13.09
C ASP A 86 20.28 -36.33 -12.05
N HIS A 87 19.92 -35.12 -12.48
CA HIS A 87 19.21 -34.15 -11.66
C HIS A 87 17.68 -34.36 -11.76
N VAL A 88 17.19 -35.56 -11.40
CA VAL A 88 15.76 -35.89 -11.41
C VAL A 88 15.36 -36.75 -10.21
N ALA A 89 14.23 -36.40 -9.58
CA ALA A 89 13.65 -37.12 -8.45
C ALA A 89 12.72 -38.27 -8.89
N VAL A 90 12.56 -39.26 -8.03
CA VAL A 90 11.62 -40.38 -8.18
C VAL A 90 10.44 -40.19 -7.24
N GLN A 91 9.29 -39.88 -7.80
CA GLN A 91 8.06 -39.66 -7.04
C GLN A 91 7.24 -40.94 -6.85
N GLY A 92 6.33 -40.89 -5.87
CA GLY A 92 5.39 -41.97 -5.53
C GLY A 92 6.02 -43.06 -4.67
N ILE A 93 7.22 -42.84 -4.12
CA ILE A 93 7.86 -43.76 -3.17
C ILE A 93 7.10 -43.72 -1.83
N MET A 94 6.73 -42.52 -1.40
CA MET A 94 6.10 -42.24 -0.13
C MET A 94 4.58 -42.11 -0.23
N ASP A 95 3.87 -42.42 0.85
CA ASP A 95 2.44 -42.17 0.98
C ASP A 95 2.15 -40.67 0.97
N ARG A 96 0.98 -40.33 0.42
CA ARG A 96 0.53 -38.94 0.34
C ARG A 96 0.10 -38.38 1.69
N ASN A 97 -0.07 -39.23 2.70
CA ASN A 97 -0.49 -38.84 4.04
C ASN A 97 0.53 -39.30 5.07
N LEU A 98 0.96 -38.35 5.89
CA LEU A 98 1.66 -38.59 7.14
C LEU A 98 0.60 -38.68 8.24
N TYR A 99 0.62 -39.78 9.00
CA TYR A 99 -0.29 -39.96 10.12
C TYR A 99 0.11 -39.06 11.27
N THR A 100 -0.80 -38.16 11.67
CA THR A 100 -0.63 -37.26 12.81
C THR A 100 -1.74 -37.50 13.83
N LYS A 101 -1.42 -37.41 15.13
CA LYS A 101 -2.40 -37.37 16.22
C LYS A 101 -2.31 -36.03 16.91
N ASP A 102 -3.46 -35.36 17.04
CA ASP A 102 -3.54 -34.02 17.58
C ASP A 102 -2.53 -33.06 16.90
N GLY A 103 -2.37 -33.12 15.57
CA GLY A 103 -1.42 -32.26 14.84
C GLY A 103 0.08 -32.59 15.02
N TYR A 104 0.44 -33.65 15.75
CA TYR A 104 1.82 -34.11 15.91
C TYR A 104 2.06 -35.39 15.12
N ILE A 105 3.26 -35.52 14.55
CA ILE A 105 3.82 -36.82 14.21
C ILE A 105 3.88 -37.64 15.51
N THR A 106 3.16 -38.76 15.57
CA THR A 106 3.13 -39.62 16.76
C THR A 106 3.40 -41.06 16.35
N THR A 107 4.07 -41.84 17.18
CA THR A 107 4.07 -43.30 17.08
C THR A 107 2.89 -43.84 17.88
N ALA A 108 1.85 -44.37 17.23
CA ALA A 108 0.68 -44.88 17.96
C ALA A 108 1.05 -45.96 19.01
N GLU A 109 0.43 -45.90 20.20
CA GLU A 109 0.51 -46.93 21.25
C GLU A 109 -0.10 -48.28 20.82
N ASP A 110 -0.83 -48.32 19.71
CA ASP A 110 -1.37 -49.55 19.11
C ASP A 110 -1.07 -49.58 17.60
N ASN A 111 0.06 -50.19 17.24
CA ASN A 111 0.44 -50.65 15.88
C ASN A 111 0.62 -49.58 14.77
N TYR A 112 1.88 -49.14 14.61
CA TYR A 112 2.53 -48.75 13.33
C TYR A 112 1.96 -47.55 12.53
N GLU A 113 1.61 -46.46 13.21
CA GLU A 113 1.26 -45.18 12.58
C GLU A 113 2.18 -44.09 13.13
N GLY A 114 2.78 -43.25 12.26
CA GLY A 114 3.68 -42.17 12.69
C GLY A 114 4.92 -41.85 11.86
N PHE A 115 5.27 -42.71 10.91
CA PHE A 115 6.43 -42.52 10.05
C PHE A 115 5.97 -42.44 8.59
N PRO A 116 6.75 -41.78 7.71
CA PRO A 116 6.39 -41.70 6.31
C PRO A 116 6.33 -43.13 5.76
N VAL A 117 5.18 -43.50 5.19
CA VAL A 117 4.86 -44.88 4.79
C VAL A 117 5.24 -45.10 3.33
N VAL A 118 5.96 -46.17 3.02
CA VAL A 118 6.30 -46.51 1.64
C VAL A 118 5.09 -47.11 0.90
N THR A 119 4.78 -46.59 -0.28
CA THR A 119 3.67 -47.08 -1.14
C THR A 119 4.15 -48.01 -2.27
N ALA A 120 5.41 -47.91 -2.70
CA ALA A 120 5.95 -48.70 -3.81
C ALA A 120 6.40 -50.11 -3.37
N GLY A 121 5.78 -51.18 -3.90
CA GLY A 121 6.26 -52.57 -3.70
C GLY A 121 5.21 -53.63 -3.32
N GLY A 122 3.93 -53.27 -3.20
CA GLY A 122 2.83 -54.24 -3.00
C GLY A 122 2.79 -54.96 -1.65
N ARG A 123 3.76 -54.68 -0.76
CA ARG A 123 3.70 -54.95 0.67
C ARG A 123 4.02 -53.63 1.36
N MET A 124 3.17 -53.22 2.29
CA MET A 124 3.50 -52.21 3.29
C MET A 124 4.85 -52.62 3.90
N ALA A 125 5.95 -52.04 3.44
CA ALA A 125 7.27 -52.34 3.97
C ALA A 125 7.29 -51.72 5.37
N TYR A 126 7.09 -52.58 6.37
CA TYR A 126 7.02 -52.21 7.76
C TYR A 126 8.31 -51.49 8.16
N THR A 127 8.22 -50.20 8.46
CA THR A 127 9.11 -49.60 9.44
C THR A 127 8.75 -50.26 10.77
N ASN A 128 9.30 -51.45 11.03
CA ASN A 128 8.95 -52.23 12.22
C ASN A 128 9.31 -51.35 13.43
N ALA A 129 8.31 -51.02 14.27
CA ALA A 129 8.39 -50.01 15.33
C ALA A 129 9.46 -50.27 16.44
N ARG A 130 10.28 -51.32 16.27
CA ARG A 130 11.42 -51.63 17.13
C ARG A 130 12.79 -51.22 16.53
N TYR A 131 12.85 -50.91 15.23
CA TYR A 131 14.07 -50.64 14.44
C TYR A 131 13.88 -49.62 13.28
N GLY A 132 12.88 -48.73 13.33
CA GLY A 132 12.59 -47.80 12.21
C GLY A 132 13.64 -46.67 12.03
N LEU A 133 13.83 -46.19 10.79
CA LEU A 133 14.83 -45.15 10.45
C LEU A 133 14.67 -43.80 11.15
N LEU A 134 13.45 -43.47 11.55
CA LEU A 134 13.11 -42.24 12.27
C LEU A 134 12.58 -42.55 13.68
N SER A 135 12.89 -43.73 14.24
CA SER A 135 12.38 -44.18 15.53
C SER A 135 13.16 -43.62 16.72
N GLU A 136 12.64 -43.81 17.93
CA GLU A 136 13.38 -43.49 19.17
C GLU A 136 14.72 -44.22 19.28
N GLN A 137 14.90 -45.38 18.63
CA GLN A 137 16.14 -46.15 18.70
C GLN A 137 17.25 -45.58 17.81
N THR A 138 16.89 -45.00 16.66
CA THR A 138 17.82 -44.36 15.72
C THR A 138 17.99 -42.88 16.00
N CYS A 139 17.06 -42.27 16.75
CA CYS A 139 17.14 -40.86 17.16
C CYS A 139 18.38 -40.62 18.04
N VAL A 140 19.31 -39.82 17.53
CA VAL A 140 20.49 -39.36 18.27
C VAL A 140 20.09 -38.25 19.22
N ALA A 141 19.32 -37.30 18.71
CA ALA A 141 18.85 -36.14 19.47
C ALA A 141 17.66 -35.48 18.79
N SER A 142 16.80 -34.88 19.60
CA SER A 142 15.64 -34.11 19.19
C SER A 142 15.58 -32.78 19.94
N GLY A 143 14.90 -31.80 19.36
CA GLY A 143 14.87 -30.42 19.86
C GLY A 143 16.24 -29.75 19.70
N LEU A 144 16.90 -30.00 18.57
CA LEU A 144 18.16 -29.37 18.22
C LEU A 144 17.96 -27.90 17.83
N ASN A 145 18.99 -27.08 18.00
CA ASN A 145 18.89 -25.63 17.84
C ASN A 145 20.07 -25.05 17.04
N HIS A 146 20.00 -23.77 16.64
CA HIS A 146 21.12 -23.04 16.04
C HIS A 146 21.61 -23.60 14.68
N LEU A 147 20.72 -24.16 13.85
CA LEU A 147 21.05 -24.59 12.48
C LEU A 147 20.96 -23.47 11.44
N PHE A 148 19.95 -22.60 11.55
CA PHE A 148 19.58 -21.65 10.49
C PHE A 148 20.19 -20.27 10.69
N VAL A 149 20.54 -19.61 9.60
CA VAL A 149 20.85 -18.18 9.56
C VAL A 149 19.60 -17.42 9.11
N ARG A 150 19.29 -16.27 9.71
CA ARG A 150 18.20 -15.40 9.26
C ARG A 150 18.75 -14.14 8.59
N ASP A 151 18.30 -13.85 7.37
CA ASP A 151 18.69 -12.64 6.65
C ASP A 151 17.79 -11.43 6.97
N ALA A 152 18.16 -10.26 6.46
CA ALA A 152 17.44 -9.01 6.69
C ALA A 152 16.04 -8.97 6.03
N GLN A 153 15.73 -9.92 5.15
CA GLN A 153 14.42 -10.10 4.52
C GLN A 153 13.60 -11.17 5.24
N GLY A 154 14.09 -11.67 6.39
CA GLY A 154 13.39 -12.65 7.21
C GLY A 154 13.54 -14.10 6.77
N TYR A 155 14.39 -14.42 5.77
CA TYR A 155 14.58 -15.80 5.36
C TYR A 155 15.51 -16.55 6.32
N TYR A 156 15.03 -17.68 6.84
CA TYR A 156 15.82 -18.73 7.45
C TYR A 156 16.49 -19.56 6.36
N SER A 157 17.78 -19.85 6.51
CA SER A 157 18.49 -20.70 5.56
C SER A 157 19.64 -21.49 6.17
N TYR A 158 19.89 -22.67 5.61
CA TYR A 158 21.12 -23.44 5.77
C TYR A 158 21.55 -23.93 4.38
N ASP A 159 22.84 -23.81 4.06
CA ASP A 159 23.40 -24.17 2.74
C ASP A 159 24.76 -24.84 2.91
N SER A 160 24.77 -26.17 2.78
CA SER A 160 25.98 -27.01 2.89
C SER A 160 27.09 -26.65 1.89
N ALA A 161 26.75 -26.01 0.76
CA ALA A 161 27.73 -25.51 -0.21
C ALA A 161 28.52 -24.30 0.31
N LYS A 162 28.02 -23.63 1.35
CA LYS A 162 28.65 -22.47 1.99
C LYS A 162 29.15 -22.77 3.39
N ASN A 163 28.45 -23.60 4.15
CA ASN A 163 28.70 -23.81 5.58
C ASN A 163 28.60 -25.29 5.96
N TYR A 164 29.45 -25.72 6.90
CA TYR A 164 29.35 -27.06 7.46
C TYR A 164 28.68 -27.02 8.83
N ALA A 165 27.62 -27.81 9.03
CA ALA A 165 26.95 -27.93 10.33
C ALA A 165 27.31 -29.26 10.99
N TYR A 166 27.60 -29.19 12.29
CA TYR A 166 27.95 -30.33 13.14
C TYR A 166 27.18 -30.27 14.46
N TYR A 167 26.65 -31.41 14.89
CA TYR A 167 26.02 -31.61 16.18
C TYR A 167 26.89 -32.51 17.05
N ASP A 168 27.41 -31.95 18.15
CA ASP A 168 28.06 -32.74 19.19
C ASP A 168 26.99 -33.46 20.04
N ALA A 169 26.89 -34.78 19.87
CA ALA A 169 25.96 -35.63 20.62
C ALA A 169 26.46 -35.97 22.04
N SER A 170 27.59 -35.43 22.48
CA SER A 170 28.08 -35.61 23.84
C SER A 170 27.22 -34.87 24.87
N GLU A 171 27.24 -35.34 26.12
CA GLU A 171 26.52 -34.69 27.23
C GLU A 171 26.95 -33.24 27.50
N ASN A 172 28.07 -32.78 26.90
CA ASN A 172 28.54 -31.41 27.04
C ASN A 172 27.66 -30.40 26.27
N ASN A 173 26.97 -30.84 25.21
CA ASN A 173 26.08 -30.01 24.42
C ASN A 173 24.66 -29.97 25.01
N SER A 174 24.55 -29.46 26.24
CA SER A 174 23.27 -29.42 26.96
C SER A 174 22.22 -28.49 26.34
N GLN A 175 22.64 -27.51 25.54
CA GLN A 175 21.74 -26.61 24.79
C GLN A 175 21.24 -27.23 23.49
N LYS A 176 21.87 -28.34 23.05
CA LYS A 176 21.57 -29.06 21.80
C LYS A 176 21.80 -28.22 20.54
N ASP A 177 22.84 -27.40 20.57
CA ASP A 177 23.15 -26.47 19.49
C ASP A 177 23.96 -27.16 18.39
N PHE A 178 23.67 -26.81 17.14
CA PHE A 178 24.60 -27.03 16.05
C PHE A 178 25.75 -26.04 16.14
N THR A 179 26.97 -26.53 15.89
CA THR A 179 28.10 -25.70 15.50
C THR A 179 28.08 -25.56 13.98
N VAL A 180 27.90 -24.34 13.48
CA VAL A 180 27.90 -24.06 12.04
C VAL A 180 29.18 -23.30 11.66
N TYR A 181 30.03 -23.95 10.90
CA TYR A 181 31.30 -23.42 10.44
C TYR A 181 31.13 -22.48 9.24
N ASP A 182 31.97 -21.45 9.16
CA ASP A 182 31.97 -20.45 8.07
C ASP A 182 32.56 -20.95 6.74
N VAL A 183 32.94 -22.22 6.70
CA VAL A 183 33.47 -22.93 5.53
C VAL A 183 32.69 -24.22 5.25
N PRO A 184 32.57 -24.65 3.98
CA PRO A 184 31.93 -25.91 3.63
C PRO A 184 32.91 -27.09 3.72
N LYS A 185 32.38 -28.31 3.91
CA LYS A 185 33.14 -29.57 3.80
C LYS A 185 32.84 -30.24 2.45
N ASN A 186 33.45 -29.75 1.38
CA ASN A 186 33.17 -30.16 -0.01
C ASN A 186 31.68 -30.03 -0.43
N GLY A 187 30.93 -29.16 0.25
CA GLY A 187 29.49 -29.02 0.03
C GLY A 187 28.62 -30.07 0.71
N ASN A 188 29.20 -30.89 1.58
CA ASN A 188 28.47 -31.98 2.24
C ASN A 188 27.85 -31.56 3.58
N PHE A 189 26.66 -32.06 3.86
CA PHE A 189 26.01 -32.01 5.17
C PHE A 189 26.22 -33.36 5.84
N MET A 190 26.94 -33.38 6.96
CA MET A 190 27.22 -34.62 7.71
C MET A 190 27.13 -34.28 9.20
N PRO A 191 25.92 -34.04 9.72
CA PRO A 191 25.73 -33.38 11.01
C PRO A 191 26.26 -34.19 12.19
N LEU A 192 26.49 -35.49 12.04
CA LEU A 192 26.99 -36.38 13.10
C LEU A 192 28.52 -36.54 13.09
N ARG A 193 29.23 -35.80 12.24
CA ARG A 193 30.70 -35.84 12.13
C ARG A 193 31.28 -34.46 12.25
N ASP A 194 32.28 -34.31 13.11
CA ASP A 194 33.02 -33.04 13.16
C ASP A 194 33.69 -32.76 11.79
N ILE A 195 33.96 -31.48 11.52
CA ILE A 195 34.57 -31.05 10.26
C ILE A 195 35.91 -31.73 10.00
N THR A 196 36.62 -32.12 11.06
CA THR A 196 37.93 -32.80 11.01
C THR A 196 37.84 -34.32 10.82
N GLU A 197 36.66 -34.93 11.02
CA GLU A 197 36.46 -36.37 10.93
C GLU A 197 36.26 -36.88 9.50
N SER A 198 36.46 -38.18 9.30
CA SER A 198 36.15 -38.85 8.03
C SER A 198 34.66 -38.81 7.72
N GLU A 199 34.34 -38.83 6.43
CA GLU A 199 32.97 -38.75 5.92
C GLU A 199 32.11 -39.95 6.36
N SER A 200 30.83 -39.70 6.64
CA SER A 200 29.82 -40.68 7.06
C SER A 200 28.48 -40.26 6.48
N TRP A 201 27.84 -41.15 5.72
CA TRP A 201 26.80 -40.80 4.76
C TRP A 201 25.44 -41.42 5.04
N TYR A 202 25.20 -41.85 6.27
CA TYR A 202 23.97 -42.51 6.69
C TYR A 202 23.40 -41.78 7.89
N TYR A 203 22.39 -40.96 7.65
CA TYR A 203 21.67 -40.26 8.71
C TYR A 203 20.28 -39.83 8.22
N GLY A 204 19.42 -39.52 9.18
CA GLY A 204 18.13 -38.88 8.93
C GLY A 204 18.07 -37.50 9.60
N MET A 205 17.32 -36.59 9.02
CA MET A 205 16.96 -35.33 9.65
C MET A 205 15.47 -35.05 9.44
N THR A 206 14.82 -34.58 10.51
CA THR A 206 13.47 -34.00 10.42
C THR A 206 13.50 -32.55 10.86
N VAL A 207 12.77 -31.69 10.16
CA VAL A 207 12.55 -30.29 10.54
C VAL A 207 11.05 -30.00 10.47
N GLY A 208 10.43 -29.66 11.60
CA GLY A 208 9.01 -29.40 11.69
C GLY A 208 8.67 -28.11 12.43
N PHE A 209 7.73 -27.32 11.95
CA PHE A 209 7.29 -26.10 12.63
C PHE A 209 5.90 -25.67 12.20
N ASN A 210 5.23 -24.92 13.07
CA ASN A 210 3.95 -24.32 12.77
C ASN A 210 4.16 -22.94 12.16
N PHE A 211 3.27 -22.52 11.26
CA PHE A 211 3.26 -21.18 10.68
C PHE A 211 1.82 -20.73 10.44
N ILE A 212 1.62 -19.41 10.30
CA ILE A 212 0.32 -18.83 9.92
C ILE A 212 0.41 -18.40 8.46
N GLN A 213 -0.58 -18.77 7.64
CA GLN A 213 -0.77 -18.22 6.31
C GLN A 213 -1.09 -16.72 6.44
N PRO A 214 -0.19 -15.80 6.08
CA PRO A 214 -0.46 -14.37 6.19
C PRO A 214 -1.46 -13.93 5.12
N GLN A 215 -1.98 -12.70 5.23
CA GLN A 215 -2.88 -12.16 4.22
C GLN A 215 -2.22 -12.21 2.83
N ASN A 216 -2.95 -12.70 1.83
CA ASN A 216 -2.45 -12.90 0.46
C ASN A 216 -1.26 -13.88 0.34
N GLY A 217 -0.92 -14.60 1.40
CA GLY A 217 0.27 -15.47 1.45
C GLY A 217 1.59 -14.72 1.36
N GLN A 218 1.64 -13.44 1.76
CA GLN A 218 2.85 -12.63 1.75
C GLN A 218 3.29 -12.22 3.17
N VAL A 219 4.59 -12.32 3.45
CA VAL A 219 5.23 -11.83 4.67
C VAL A 219 5.93 -10.53 4.33
N GLU A 220 5.56 -9.43 4.98
CA GLU A 220 6.15 -8.09 4.75
C GLU A 220 6.15 -7.69 3.26
N GLY A 221 5.08 -8.04 2.54
CA GLY A 221 4.91 -7.76 1.10
C GLY A 221 5.74 -8.64 0.16
N GLN A 222 6.41 -9.68 0.67
CA GLN A 222 7.11 -10.70 -0.12
C GLN A 222 6.36 -12.03 -0.09
N ASP A 223 6.31 -12.75 -1.20
CA ASP A 223 5.70 -14.09 -1.25
C ASP A 223 6.30 -15.01 -0.17
N MET A 224 5.42 -15.62 0.62
CA MET A 224 5.81 -16.64 1.58
C MET A 224 6.17 -17.92 0.83
N THR A 225 7.39 -18.40 1.02
CA THR A 225 7.97 -19.46 0.21
C THR A 225 8.78 -20.44 1.03
N PHE A 226 8.81 -21.68 0.56
CA PHE A 226 9.72 -22.73 0.98
C PHE A 226 10.52 -23.20 -0.23
N SER A 227 11.82 -23.42 -0.05
CA SER A 227 12.68 -23.98 -1.08
C SER A 227 13.70 -24.95 -0.48
N PHE A 228 13.92 -26.05 -1.19
CA PHE A 228 14.95 -27.02 -0.90
C PHE A 228 15.78 -27.27 -2.15
N SER A 229 17.07 -27.58 -1.97
CA SER A 229 17.86 -28.21 -3.02
C SER A 229 18.94 -29.10 -2.42
N GLY A 230 18.99 -30.33 -2.88
CA GLY A 230 19.87 -31.33 -2.32
C GLY A 230 19.76 -32.68 -3.00
N ASP A 231 20.57 -33.62 -2.58
CA ASP A 231 20.44 -35.03 -2.92
C ASP A 231 19.51 -35.75 -1.91
N ASP A 232 19.41 -37.05 -2.12
CA ASP A 232 18.39 -37.99 -1.65
C ASP A 232 18.20 -38.13 -0.14
N ASP A 233 17.08 -38.70 0.33
CA ASP A 233 15.72 -38.60 -0.19
C ASP A 233 15.05 -37.43 0.55
N VAL A 234 14.20 -36.63 -0.12
CA VAL A 234 13.46 -35.55 0.55
C VAL A 234 11.95 -35.60 0.34
N TRP A 235 11.22 -35.44 1.43
CA TRP A 235 9.77 -35.26 1.43
C TRP A 235 9.36 -34.07 2.31
N VAL A 236 8.40 -33.29 1.81
CA VAL A 236 7.82 -32.17 2.56
C VAL A 236 6.32 -32.34 2.65
N PHE A 237 5.80 -32.33 3.86
CA PHE A 237 4.38 -32.40 4.16
C PHE A 237 3.90 -31.06 4.71
N VAL A 238 2.66 -30.69 4.38
CA VAL A 238 1.93 -29.60 5.04
C VAL A 238 0.62 -30.19 5.57
N ASP A 239 0.31 -29.97 6.83
CA ASP A 239 -0.85 -30.57 7.52
C ASP A 239 -0.99 -32.08 7.30
N GLY A 240 0.16 -32.78 7.32
CA GLY A 240 0.25 -34.21 7.09
C GLY A 240 0.01 -34.65 5.64
N ARG A 241 -0.10 -33.75 4.66
CA ARG A 241 -0.23 -34.11 3.23
C ARG A 241 1.05 -33.83 2.47
N LEU A 242 1.48 -34.78 1.64
CA LEU A 242 2.70 -34.67 0.84
C LEU A 242 2.59 -33.56 -0.21
N VAL A 243 3.48 -32.57 -0.14
CA VAL A 243 3.54 -31.42 -1.03
C VAL A 243 4.75 -31.47 -1.96
N LEU A 244 5.93 -31.81 -1.45
CA LEU A 244 7.12 -32.06 -2.26
C LEU A 244 7.58 -33.50 -2.09
N ASP A 245 7.79 -34.18 -3.22
CA ASP A 245 8.33 -35.53 -3.30
C ASP A 245 9.58 -35.51 -4.18
N LEU A 246 10.73 -35.53 -3.49
CA LEU A 246 12.07 -35.59 -4.05
C LEU A 246 12.76 -36.88 -3.58
N GLY A 247 12.03 -38.00 -3.58
CA GLY A 247 12.59 -39.31 -3.24
C GLY A 247 13.47 -39.88 -4.35
N GLY A 248 14.10 -41.02 -4.06
CA GLY A 248 14.95 -41.76 -4.99
C GLY A 248 16.42 -41.69 -4.61
N ILE A 249 17.28 -42.25 -5.47
CA ILE A 249 18.72 -41.97 -5.41
C ILE A 249 19.07 -41.09 -6.62
N HIS A 250 19.63 -39.90 -6.44
CA HIS A 250 19.85 -38.81 -7.37
C HIS A 250 20.86 -37.74 -6.95
N SER A 251 21.44 -37.07 -7.97
CA SER A 251 22.24 -35.86 -7.76
C SER A 251 21.34 -34.72 -7.33
N LYS A 252 21.91 -33.57 -6.92
CA LYS A 252 21.15 -32.39 -6.46
C LYS A 252 19.91 -32.06 -7.31
N VAL A 253 18.72 -32.08 -6.69
CA VAL A 253 17.41 -31.66 -7.25
C VAL A 253 16.80 -30.59 -6.34
N GLY A 254 16.19 -29.57 -6.93
CA GLY A 254 15.46 -28.53 -6.21
C GLY A 254 13.95 -28.74 -6.18
N GLY A 255 13.30 -28.16 -5.17
CA GLY A 255 11.86 -28.09 -5.04
C GLY A 255 11.41 -26.80 -4.33
N THR A 256 10.27 -26.25 -4.73
CA THR A 256 9.73 -24.99 -4.19
C THR A 256 8.23 -25.07 -3.94
N ILE A 257 7.77 -24.38 -2.89
CA ILE A 257 6.36 -24.11 -2.59
C ILE A 257 6.22 -22.59 -2.45
N ASN A 258 5.25 -22.00 -3.14
CA ASN A 258 4.87 -20.60 -2.99
C ASN A 258 3.45 -20.53 -2.42
N PHE A 259 3.31 -19.97 -1.22
CA PHE A 259 2.05 -19.90 -0.48
C PHE A 259 1.18 -18.69 -0.85
N ALA A 260 1.70 -17.72 -1.62
CA ALA A 260 0.94 -16.60 -2.20
C ALA A 260 0.25 -16.99 -3.51
N THR A 261 0.87 -17.85 -4.31
CA THR A 261 0.34 -18.31 -5.61
C THR A 261 -0.25 -19.72 -5.56
N GLY A 262 0.09 -20.50 -4.53
CA GLY A 262 -0.23 -21.92 -4.41
C GLY A 262 0.62 -22.83 -5.30
N GLU A 263 1.64 -22.30 -5.98
CA GLU A 263 2.47 -23.07 -6.92
C GLU A 263 3.44 -24.01 -6.20
N VAL A 264 3.55 -25.25 -6.71
CA VAL A 264 4.48 -26.27 -6.23
C VAL A 264 5.30 -26.81 -7.41
N LYS A 265 6.64 -26.81 -7.28
CA LYS A 265 7.56 -27.23 -8.34
C LYS A 265 8.66 -28.16 -7.83
N VAL A 266 9.07 -29.09 -8.69
CA VAL A 266 10.28 -29.92 -8.55
C VAL A 266 11.10 -29.75 -9.83
N ASP A 267 12.42 -29.56 -9.75
CA ASP A 267 13.26 -29.24 -10.90
C ASP A 267 13.23 -30.32 -11.99
N GLY A 268 13.14 -31.59 -11.60
CA GLY A 268 13.06 -32.71 -12.50
C GLY A 268 12.45 -33.94 -11.83
N VAL A 269 11.61 -34.66 -12.57
CA VAL A 269 10.99 -35.90 -12.10
C VAL A 269 11.19 -37.00 -13.13
N VAL A 270 11.45 -38.22 -12.67
CA VAL A 270 11.48 -39.41 -13.50
C VAL A 270 10.07 -39.72 -13.98
N ASN A 271 9.93 -40.03 -15.28
CA ASN A 271 8.64 -40.43 -15.83
C ASN A 271 8.13 -41.72 -15.18
N GLU A 272 6.83 -41.81 -14.90
CA GLU A 272 6.18 -42.99 -14.31
C GLU A 272 6.49 -44.29 -15.09
N ALA A 273 6.54 -44.22 -16.43
CA ALA A 273 6.88 -45.36 -17.27
C ALA A 273 8.31 -45.91 -17.01
N ASP A 274 9.24 -45.04 -16.59
CA ASP A 274 10.62 -45.39 -16.32
C ASP A 274 10.85 -45.79 -14.86
N SER A 275 10.19 -45.14 -13.90
CA SER A 275 10.26 -45.53 -12.48
C SER A 275 9.47 -46.82 -12.21
N GLY A 276 8.36 -47.04 -12.92
CA GLY A 276 7.39 -48.10 -12.64
C GLY A 276 6.57 -47.83 -11.37
N ILE A 277 6.59 -46.59 -10.86
CA ILE A 277 5.87 -46.15 -9.65
C ILE A 277 4.78 -45.16 -10.04
N GLY A 278 3.53 -45.47 -9.68
CA GLY A 278 2.38 -44.57 -9.90
C GLY A 278 2.18 -43.54 -8.78
N ASN A 279 1.09 -42.78 -8.85
CA ASN A 279 0.71 -41.74 -7.87
C ASN A 279 1.66 -40.54 -7.77
N THR A 280 2.41 -40.22 -8.84
CA THR A 280 3.29 -39.04 -8.90
C THR A 280 2.53 -37.73 -8.71
N LEU A 281 3.17 -36.72 -8.11
CA LEU A 281 2.64 -35.35 -8.05
C LEU A 281 2.90 -34.56 -9.34
N GLY A 282 3.94 -34.96 -10.09
CA GLY A 282 4.41 -34.29 -11.29
C GLY A 282 5.47 -33.23 -10.98
N GLN A 283 6.04 -32.67 -12.05
CA GLN A 283 7.04 -31.59 -11.96
C GLN A 283 6.43 -30.28 -11.46
N THR A 284 5.14 -30.05 -11.76
CA THR A 284 4.38 -28.87 -11.36
C THR A 284 3.01 -29.31 -10.85
N THR A 285 2.61 -28.85 -9.68
CA THR A 285 1.25 -29.00 -9.13
C THR A 285 0.88 -27.74 -8.32
N SER A 286 -0.18 -27.80 -7.51
CA SER A 286 -0.60 -26.68 -6.67
C SER A 286 -1.15 -27.14 -5.33
N LEU A 287 -1.08 -26.27 -4.33
CA LEU A 287 -1.75 -26.46 -3.03
C LEU A 287 -3.25 -26.71 -3.23
N GLN A 288 -3.89 -25.96 -4.14
CA GLN A 288 -5.29 -26.17 -4.50
C GLN A 288 -5.58 -27.61 -4.93
N GLN A 289 -4.77 -28.20 -5.80
CA GLN A 289 -4.96 -29.57 -6.27
C GLN A 289 -4.68 -30.61 -5.18
N ILE A 290 -3.65 -30.37 -4.36
CA ILE A 290 -3.26 -31.29 -3.29
C ILE A 290 -4.35 -31.32 -2.23
N PHE A 291 -4.79 -30.16 -1.74
CA PHE A 291 -5.71 -30.04 -0.61
C PHE A 291 -7.19 -29.98 -1.02
N GLY A 292 -7.50 -29.74 -2.28
CA GLY A 292 -8.88 -29.57 -2.76
C GLY A 292 -9.49 -28.23 -2.34
N LEU A 293 -8.68 -27.17 -2.33
CA LEU A 293 -9.08 -25.83 -1.86
C LEU A 293 -10.02 -25.15 -2.85
N GLU A 294 -10.90 -24.28 -2.36
CA GLU A 294 -11.74 -23.44 -3.22
C GLU A 294 -10.92 -22.37 -3.96
N LYS A 295 -9.89 -21.84 -3.31
CA LYS A 295 -8.94 -20.84 -3.85
C LYS A 295 -7.57 -21.48 -4.13
N ALA A 296 -6.65 -20.71 -4.71
CA ALA A 296 -5.30 -21.17 -5.03
C ALA A 296 -4.45 -21.52 -3.80
N THR A 297 -4.69 -20.82 -2.68
CA THR A 297 -3.92 -20.85 -1.44
C THR A 297 -4.77 -21.25 -0.24
N PHE A 298 -4.14 -21.46 0.91
CA PHE A 298 -4.83 -21.58 2.19
C PHE A 298 -5.55 -20.28 2.57
N GLU A 299 -6.44 -20.36 3.56
CA GLU A 299 -7.17 -19.20 4.05
C GLU A 299 -6.24 -18.21 4.77
N ASP A 300 -6.53 -16.92 4.65
CA ASP A 300 -5.75 -15.92 5.38
C ASP A 300 -5.89 -16.14 6.90
N CYS A 301 -4.76 -16.01 7.58
CA CYS A 301 -4.54 -16.23 9.01
C CYS A 301 -4.81 -17.66 9.52
N SER A 302 -4.96 -18.67 8.65
CA SER A 302 -5.02 -20.06 9.10
C SER A 302 -3.65 -20.58 9.52
N GLU A 303 -3.61 -21.35 10.62
CA GLU A 303 -2.39 -22.02 11.08
C GLU A 303 -2.21 -23.37 10.36
N HIS A 304 -0.97 -23.63 9.96
CA HIS A 304 -0.53 -24.86 9.30
C HIS A 304 0.75 -25.39 9.93
N ARG A 305 1.06 -26.66 9.67
CA ARG A 305 2.33 -27.27 10.09
C ARG A 305 3.09 -27.84 8.90
N LEU A 306 4.35 -27.45 8.75
CA LEU A 306 5.28 -28.03 7.79
C LEU A 306 6.12 -29.12 8.46
N GLU A 307 6.34 -30.23 7.75
CA GLU A 307 7.23 -31.31 8.13
C GLU A 307 8.16 -31.65 6.97
N PHE A 308 9.47 -31.45 7.17
CA PHE A 308 10.53 -31.79 6.24
C PHE A 308 11.24 -33.05 6.74
N ILE A 309 11.40 -34.03 5.85
CA ILE A 309 12.07 -35.30 6.13
C ILE A 309 13.16 -35.50 5.09
N TYR A 310 14.38 -35.77 5.57
CA TYR A 310 15.56 -35.96 4.74
C TYR A 310 16.34 -37.20 5.19
N LEU A 311 16.62 -38.11 4.24
CA LEU A 311 17.31 -39.37 4.52
C LEU A 311 18.51 -39.56 3.61
N GLU A 312 19.71 -39.41 4.17
CA GLU A 312 20.93 -39.67 3.42
C GLU A 312 21.28 -41.16 3.34
N ARG A 313 21.08 -41.76 2.16
CA ARG A 313 21.43 -43.17 1.92
C ARG A 313 22.17 -43.46 0.62
N GLY A 314 22.39 -42.45 -0.24
CA GLY A 314 23.09 -42.59 -1.52
C GLY A 314 24.60 -42.81 -1.38
N ALA A 315 25.19 -42.39 -0.25
CA ALA A 315 26.56 -42.67 0.17
C ALA A 315 27.68 -42.22 -0.77
N THR A 316 27.50 -41.06 -1.42
CA THR A 316 28.50 -40.51 -2.36
C THR A 316 28.71 -39.02 -2.19
N VAL A 317 27.63 -38.26 -2.14
CA VAL A 317 27.54 -36.84 -1.79
C VAL A 317 26.42 -36.68 -0.76
N SER A 318 26.39 -35.54 -0.08
CA SER A 318 25.26 -35.17 0.77
C SER A 318 25.04 -33.66 0.74
N ASN A 319 24.35 -33.14 -0.25
CA ASN A 319 24.03 -31.74 -0.38
C ASN A 319 22.70 -31.41 0.29
N CYS A 320 22.73 -30.49 1.26
CA CYS A 320 21.54 -29.93 1.88
C CYS A 320 21.51 -28.40 1.73
N SER A 321 20.46 -27.86 1.12
CA SER A 321 20.17 -26.43 1.12
C SER A 321 18.68 -26.23 1.39
N LEU A 322 18.35 -25.61 2.53
CA LEU A 322 16.98 -25.29 2.93
C LEU A 322 16.84 -23.78 3.06
N LYS A 323 15.78 -23.19 2.52
CA LYS A 323 15.49 -21.76 2.66
C LYS A 323 13.99 -21.47 2.70
N PHE A 324 13.54 -20.68 3.67
CA PHE A 324 12.14 -20.26 3.83
C PHE A 324 12.01 -18.92 4.57
N ASN A 325 10.91 -18.19 4.38
CA ASN A 325 10.59 -16.96 5.11
C ASN A 325 9.30 -17.05 5.96
N MET A 326 8.75 -18.26 6.15
CA MET A 326 7.62 -18.50 7.06
C MET A 326 8.05 -18.23 8.51
N PRO A 327 7.41 -17.30 9.25
CA PRO A 327 7.68 -17.11 10.67
C PRO A 327 7.21 -18.33 11.47
N PRO A 328 8.10 -19.02 12.21
CA PRO A 328 7.70 -20.19 12.99
C PRO A 328 6.94 -19.76 14.25
N VAL A 329 5.84 -20.46 14.53
CA VAL A 329 4.91 -20.19 15.64
C VAL A 329 5.12 -21.21 16.77
N PRO A 330 5.06 -20.81 18.05
CA PRO A 330 5.15 -21.76 19.16
C PRO A 330 4.08 -22.87 19.08
N LYS A 331 4.55 -24.12 19.18
CA LYS A 331 3.80 -25.35 18.86
C LYS A 331 2.53 -25.59 19.69
N ASP A 332 2.53 -25.12 20.94
CA ASP A 332 1.44 -25.36 21.92
C ASP A 332 0.72 -24.06 22.32
N ALA A 333 0.99 -22.95 21.62
CA ALA A 333 0.35 -21.68 21.92
C ALA A 333 -1.14 -21.69 21.59
N LEU A 334 -1.94 -21.10 22.48
CA LEU A 334 -3.31 -20.72 22.19
C LEU A 334 -3.30 -19.43 21.36
N LYS A 335 -4.00 -19.42 20.23
CA LYS A 335 -3.99 -18.32 19.26
C LYS A 335 -5.41 -17.88 18.94
N ILE A 336 -5.69 -16.61 19.20
CA ILE A 336 -6.98 -16.00 18.89
C ILE A 336 -6.73 -14.93 17.86
N THR A 337 -7.33 -15.06 16.69
CA THR A 337 -7.16 -14.13 15.57
C THR A 337 -8.47 -13.42 15.27
N LYS A 338 -8.36 -12.12 14.97
CA LYS A 338 -9.48 -11.31 14.51
C LYS A 338 -9.39 -11.00 13.01
N GLN A 339 -10.50 -11.15 12.30
CA GLN A 339 -10.66 -10.73 10.92
C GLN A 339 -12.01 -10.01 10.71
N ILE A 340 -12.00 -9.02 9.84
CA ILE A 340 -13.17 -8.39 9.25
C ILE A 340 -13.33 -8.89 7.82
N THR A 341 -14.56 -9.17 7.41
CA THR A 341 -14.91 -9.70 6.10
C THR A 341 -16.04 -8.88 5.45
N ASN A 342 -16.31 -9.14 4.17
CA ASN A 342 -17.28 -8.40 3.33
C ASN A 342 -16.84 -6.95 2.98
N THR A 343 -15.57 -6.61 3.17
CA THR A 343 -14.91 -5.44 2.62
C THR A 343 -13.48 -5.79 2.21
N ASP A 344 -12.86 -4.95 1.38
CA ASP A 344 -11.44 -4.96 1.04
C ASP A 344 -10.70 -3.73 1.63
N LYS A 345 -11.37 -2.98 2.52
CA LYS A 345 -10.85 -1.76 3.17
C LYS A 345 -10.52 -1.96 4.65
N GLN A 346 -10.36 -3.20 5.10
CA GLN A 346 -10.01 -3.51 6.49
C GLN A 346 -8.64 -2.95 6.92
N SER A 347 -7.76 -2.59 5.98
CA SER A 347 -6.53 -1.85 6.25
C SER A 347 -6.75 -0.44 6.83
N TYR A 348 -7.97 0.10 6.70
CA TYR A 348 -8.39 1.40 7.24
C TYR A 348 -9.38 1.25 8.41
N ALA A 349 -9.46 0.05 9.00
CA ALA A 349 -10.31 -0.25 10.14
C ALA A 349 -9.50 -0.24 11.44
N ASN A 350 -9.62 0.83 12.21
CA ASN A 350 -8.97 0.98 13.52
C ASN A 350 -9.86 0.46 14.68
N ALA A 351 -10.83 -0.41 14.39
CA ALA A 351 -11.75 -0.95 15.39
C ALA A 351 -11.07 -2.00 16.28
N GLU A 352 -11.27 -1.89 17.59
CA GLU A 352 -10.83 -2.87 18.58
C GLU A 352 -11.99 -3.79 18.98
N PHE A 353 -11.75 -5.10 18.97
CA PHE A 353 -12.74 -6.11 19.32
C PHE A 353 -12.33 -6.79 20.63
N PRO A 354 -13.15 -6.72 21.69
CA PRO A 354 -12.84 -7.35 22.96
C PRO A 354 -13.13 -8.85 22.93
N PHE A 355 -12.21 -9.61 23.51
CA PHE A 355 -12.26 -11.07 23.64
C PHE A 355 -12.06 -11.50 25.09
N GLN A 356 -12.67 -12.62 25.45
CA GLN A 356 -12.41 -13.34 26.70
C GLN A 356 -12.14 -14.81 26.41
N VAL A 357 -11.06 -15.35 27.00
CA VAL A 357 -10.80 -16.80 26.98
C VAL A 357 -11.27 -17.41 28.28
N TYR A 358 -12.01 -18.50 28.20
CA TYR A 358 -12.48 -19.28 29.33
C TYR A 358 -11.72 -20.61 29.39
N LEU A 359 -10.98 -20.84 30.46
CA LEU A 359 -10.18 -22.04 30.69
C LEU A 359 -10.87 -22.97 31.69
N GLU A 360 -10.79 -24.28 31.46
CA GLU A 360 -11.32 -25.27 32.40
C GLU A 360 -10.57 -25.21 33.73
N LYS A 361 -11.31 -25.00 34.84
CA LYS A 361 -10.75 -24.80 36.18
C LYS A 361 -10.04 -26.04 36.72
N GLU A 362 -10.67 -27.19 36.55
CA GLU A 362 -10.15 -28.48 36.95
C GLU A 362 -10.40 -29.48 35.81
N ASN A 363 -9.35 -30.18 35.39
CA ASN A 363 -9.39 -31.07 34.23
C ASN A 363 -10.54 -32.10 34.34
N GLY A 364 -11.46 -32.07 33.38
CA GLY A 364 -12.61 -32.98 33.30
C GLY A 364 -13.85 -32.53 34.08
N THR A 365 -13.91 -31.29 34.58
CA THR A 365 -15.07 -30.75 35.29
C THR A 365 -16.07 -30.03 34.38
N ASP A 366 -15.66 -29.59 33.18
CA ASP A 366 -16.45 -28.69 32.31
C ASP A 366 -16.92 -27.41 33.03
N ILE A 367 -16.18 -26.98 34.06
CA ILE A 367 -16.35 -25.70 34.75
C ILE A 367 -15.25 -24.78 34.25
N PHE A 368 -15.63 -23.62 33.73
CA PHE A 368 -14.70 -22.67 33.13
C PHE A 368 -14.65 -21.36 33.91
N GLU A 369 -13.46 -20.76 33.93
CA GLU A 369 -13.21 -19.42 34.47
C GLU A 369 -12.47 -18.58 33.43
N THR A 370 -12.65 -17.27 33.47
CA THR A 370 -11.92 -16.37 32.56
C THR A 370 -10.41 -16.48 32.80
N MET A 371 -9.65 -16.28 31.73
CA MET A 371 -8.20 -16.23 31.80
C MET A 371 -7.77 -15.17 32.83
N PRO A 372 -6.80 -15.48 33.73
CA PRO A 372 -6.44 -14.56 34.80
C PRO A 372 -5.89 -13.22 34.30
N GLU A 373 -6.21 -12.14 35.01
CA GLU A 373 -5.58 -10.83 34.84
C GLU A 373 -4.05 -10.94 34.84
N GLY A 374 -3.40 -10.18 33.96
CA GLY A 374 -1.95 -10.12 33.87
C GLY A 374 -1.34 -11.29 33.09
N THR A 375 -2.14 -12.24 32.59
CA THR A 375 -1.65 -13.26 31.65
C THR A 375 -1.13 -12.58 30.39
N THR A 376 0.17 -12.71 30.12
CA THR A 376 0.84 -12.02 29.02
C THR A 376 0.63 -12.76 27.70
N TYR A 377 0.45 -12.01 26.62
CA TYR A 377 0.40 -12.54 25.25
C TYR A 377 1.20 -11.69 24.28
N GLN A 378 1.53 -12.30 23.16
CA GLN A 378 2.20 -11.66 22.04
C GLN A 378 1.16 -11.16 21.05
N ILE A 379 1.36 -9.96 20.49
CA ILE A 379 0.54 -9.45 19.38
C ILE A 379 1.27 -9.77 18.10
N TRP A 380 0.67 -10.65 17.31
CA TRP A 380 1.11 -10.94 15.95
C TRP A 380 0.18 -10.22 14.98
N GLU A 381 0.69 -9.80 13.84
CA GLU A 381 -0.08 -9.15 12.79
C GLU A 381 0.30 -9.77 11.45
N ASP A 382 -0.72 -10.17 10.68
CA ASP A 382 -0.56 -10.89 9.42
C ASP A 382 0.45 -12.07 9.52
N GLY A 383 0.34 -12.85 10.59
CA GLY A 383 1.18 -14.03 10.81
C GLY A 383 2.64 -13.74 11.21
N VAL A 384 2.99 -12.50 11.53
CA VAL A 384 4.33 -12.08 11.98
C VAL A 384 4.28 -11.56 13.43
N ASP A 385 5.28 -11.94 14.25
CA ASP A 385 5.44 -11.36 15.58
C ASP A 385 5.86 -9.88 15.49
N THR A 386 5.02 -8.97 15.97
CA THR A 386 5.31 -7.52 15.98
C THR A 386 6.36 -7.12 17.03
N GLY A 387 6.71 -8.04 17.94
CA GLY A 387 7.50 -7.77 19.14
C GLY A 387 6.70 -7.08 20.25
N GLN A 388 5.46 -6.66 20.00
CA GLN A 388 4.59 -6.09 21.02
C GLN A 388 4.06 -7.19 21.95
N ARG A 389 3.92 -6.85 23.23
CA ARG A 389 3.39 -7.71 24.28
C ARG A 389 2.33 -6.94 25.04
N SER A 390 1.25 -7.63 25.40
CA SER A 390 0.17 -7.07 26.20
C SER A 390 -0.26 -8.10 27.25
N ALA A 391 -1.23 -7.75 28.08
CA ALA A 391 -1.73 -8.61 29.13
C ALA A 391 -3.25 -8.53 29.23
N VAL A 392 -3.86 -9.63 29.67
CA VAL A 392 -5.29 -9.70 29.98
C VAL A 392 -5.63 -8.70 31.09
N SER A 393 -6.71 -7.93 30.92
CA SER A 393 -7.18 -6.91 31.86
C SER A 393 -7.87 -7.51 33.10
N GLU A 394 -8.20 -6.66 34.08
CA GLU A 394 -8.82 -7.05 35.37
C GLU A 394 -10.16 -7.78 35.20
N ASP A 395 -10.92 -7.44 34.16
CA ASP A 395 -12.19 -8.10 33.79
C ASP A 395 -12.00 -9.38 32.96
N GLY A 396 -10.76 -9.81 32.71
CA GLY A 396 -10.43 -11.00 31.94
C GLY A 396 -10.48 -10.81 30.41
N SER A 397 -10.61 -9.57 29.93
CA SER A 397 -10.67 -9.27 28.50
C SER A 397 -9.31 -8.89 27.89
N PHE A 398 -9.25 -8.89 26.56
CA PHE A 398 -8.18 -8.31 25.75
C PHE A 398 -8.74 -7.90 24.39
N CYS A 399 -8.14 -6.92 23.73
CA CYS A 399 -8.62 -6.42 22.45
C CYS A 399 -7.72 -6.86 21.29
N LEU A 400 -8.32 -7.12 20.13
CA LEU A 400 -7.62 -7.32 18.87
C LEU A 400 -8.24 -6.45 17.79
N LYS A 401 -7.40 -5.91 16.91
CA LYS A 401 -7.82 -5.30 15.64
C LYS A 401 -7.87 -6.34 14.52
N ASP A 402 -8.45 -5.96 13.38
CA ASP A 402 -8.39 -6.78 12.18
C ASP A 402 -6.95 -7.22 11.84
N GLY A 403 -6.74 -8.49 11.50
CA GLY A 403 -5.43 -9.07 11.16
C GLY A 403 -4.54 -9.39 12.35
N GLN A 404 -4.91 -8.99 13.57
CA GLN A 404 -4.13 -9.28 14.77
C GLN A 404 -4.46 -10.66 15.35
N THR A 405 -3.42 -11.29 15.91
CA THR A 405 -3.50 -12.54 16.66
C THR A 405 -2.90 -12.35 18.05
N ALA A 406 -3.66 -12.67 19.10
CA ALA A 406 -3.13 -12.88 20.43
C ALA A 406 -2.54 -14.29 20.54
N VAL A 407 -1.23 -14.38 20.79
CA VAL A 407 -0.51 -15.65 20.97
C VAL A 407 -0.15 -15.83 22.44
N PHE A 408 -0.75 -16.83 23.08
CA PHE A 408 -0.50 -17.23 24.47
C PHE A 408 0.38 -18.49 24.51
N PRO A 409 1.70 -18.36 24.72
CA PRO A 409 2.62 -19.50 24.62
C PRO A 409 2.51 -20.50 25.79
N ASP A 410 2.09 -20.03 26.96
CA ASP A 410 2.23 -20.78 28.23
C ASP A 410 0.88 -21.31 28.76
N ILE A 411 -0.01 -21.76 27.88
CA ILE A 411 -1.25 -22.43 28.29
C ILE A 411 -1.03 -23.95 28.34
N MET A 412 -1.47 -24.56 29.44
CA MET A 412 -1.28 -26.00 29.65
C MET A 412 -1.95 -26.81 28.54
N ARG A 413 -1.16 -27.69 27.90
CA ARG A 413 -1.65 -28.62 26.89
C ARG A 413 -2.79 -29.50 27.42
N ASN A 414 -3.72 -29.86 26.53
CA ASN A 414 -4.95 -30.62 26.76
C ASN A 414 -5.99 -29.95 27.66
N LEU A 415 -5.72 -28.74 28.17
CA LEU A 415 -6.70 -27.97 28.92
C LEU A 415 -7.85 -27.59 28.00
N LYS A 416 -9.10 -27.78 28.45
CA LYS A 416 -10.25 -27.34 27.67
C LYS A 416 -10.42 -25.83 27.76
N TYR A 417 -10.88 -25.23 26.67
CA TYR A 417 -11.18 -23.80 26.62
C TYR A 417 -12.29 -23.49 25.63
N TYR A 418 -12.88 -22.31 25.76
CA TYR A 418 -13.64 -21.66 24.69
C TYR A 418 -13.34 -20.15 24.71
N VAL A 419 -13.71 -19.45 23.65
CA VAL A 419 -13.44 -18.02 23.49
C VAL A 419 -14.75 -17.32 23.18
N GLU A 420 -14.94 -16.14 23.78
CA GLU A 420 -16.03 -15.23 23.47
C GLU A 420 -15.45 -13.95 22.87
N GLU A 421 -15.91 -13.57 21.69
CA GLU A 421 -15.85 -12.18 21.22
C GLU A 421 -17.06 -11.45 21.79
N THR A 422 -16.82 -10.39 22.54
CA THR A 422 -17.85 -9.67 23.29
C THR A 422 -18.14 -8.31 22.64
N GLU A 423 -19.26 -7.69 23.04
CA GLU A 423 -19.60 -6.31 22.68
C GLU A 423 -19.79 -6.02 21.18
N ILE A 424 -20.15 -7.04 20.38
CA ILE A 424 -20.37 -6.89 18.94
C ILE A 424 -21.68 -6.15 18.68
N GLN A 425 -21.65 -5.08 17.89
CA GLN A 425 -22.85 -4.33 17.51
C GLN A 425 -23.48 -4.92 16.23
N SER A 426 -24.74 -5.36 16.29
CA SER A 426 -25.39 -6.07 15.16
C SER A 426 -25.74 -5.19 13.96
N ASP A 427 -25.72 -3.87 14.09
CA ASP A 427 -25.83 -2.92 12.98
C ASP A 427 -24.50 -2.64 12.28
N GLU A 428 -23.37 -2.94 12.93
CA GLU A 428 -22.02 -2.85 12.37
C GLU A 428 -21.53 -4.20 11.83
N TYR A 429 -21.77 -5.28 12.56
CA TYR A 429 -21.36 -6.65 12.23
C TYR A 429 -22.51 -7.62 12.52
N ASP A 430 -23.15 -8.09 11.46
CA ASP A 430 -24.39 -8.87 11.57
C ASP A 430 -24.15 -10.39 11.52
N GLN A 431 -22.92 -10.84 11.35
CA GLN A 431 -22.57 -12.26 11.35
C GLN A 431 -21.14 -12.46 11.84
N VAL A 432 -20.93 -13.56 12.58
CA VAL A 432 -19.61 -14.06 12.96
C VAL A 432 -19.45 -15.48 12.45
N SER A 433 -18.29 -15.80 11.90
CA SER A 433 -17.93 -17.17 11.54
C SER A 433 -16.55 -17.51 12.06
N LEU A 434 -16.27 -18.80 12.23
CA LEU A 434 -14.96 -19.29 12.60
C LEU A 434 -14.33 -20.00 11.40
N SER A 435 -13.01 -19.88 11.18
CA SER A 435 -12.33 -20.65 10.11
C SER A 435 -12.47 -22.16 10.28
N ASN A 436 -12.64 -22.60 11.52
CA ASN A 436 -12.98 -23.97 11.90
C ASN A 436 -13.98 -23.89 13.05
N GLY A 437 -14.96 -24.79 13.11
CA GLY A 437 -15.90 -24.87 14.23
C GLY A 437 -17.22 -24.14 14.05
N GLU A 438 -18.01 -24.12 15.13
CA GLU A 438 -19.35 -23.56 15.21
C GLU A 438 -19.39 -22.38 16.18
N VAL A 439 -20.23 -21.40 15.87
CA VAL A 439 -20.43 -20.21 16.71
C VAL A 439 -21.77 -20.30 17.42
N THR A 440 -21.79 -19.94 18.70
CA THR A 440 -23.01 -19.67 19.48
C THR A 440 -23.14 -18.18 19.71
N TYR A 441 -24.27 -17.59 19.30
CA TYR A 441 -24.57 -16.17 19.53
C TYR A 441 -25.26 -15.98 20.88
N LEU A 442 -24.84 -14.99 21.66
CA LEU A 442 -25.34 -14.72 23.01
C LEU A 442 -25.78 -13.26 23.17
N ASP A 443 -26.90 -13.03 23.85
CA ASP A 443 -27.35 -11.68 24.21
C ASP A 443 -26.55 -11.11 25.40
N GLY A 444 -26.79 -9.85 25.76
CA GLY A 444 -26.15 -9.21 26.92
C GLY A 444 -26.51 -9.83 28.28
N GLN A 445 -27.31 -10.89 28.33
CA GLN A 445 -27.59 -11.70 29.53
C GLN A 445 -27.01 -13.13 29.43
N GLY A 446 -26.30 -13.45 28.34
CA GLY A 446 -25.72 -14.76 28.08
C GLY A 446 -26.69 -15.81 27.56
N ASN A 447 -27.89 -15.43 27.12
CA ASN A 447 -28.84 -16.36 26.50
C ASN A 447 -28.57 -16.49 25.00
N THR A 448 -28.79 -17.69 24.46
CA THR A 448 -28.61 -17.94 23.03
C THR A 448 -29.59 -17.13 22.17
N ILE A 449 -29.06 -16.47 21.15
CA ILE A 449 -29.82 -15.74 20.13
C ILE A 449 -30.09 -16.65 18.93
N ALA A 450 -31.29 -16.58 18.38
CA ALA A 450 -31.62 -17.23 17.11
C ALA A 450 -31.12 -16.38 15.93
N THR A 451 -30.53 -17.03 14.94
CA THR A 451 -30.06 -16.38 13.70
C THR A 451 -30.87 -16.86 12.49
N THR A 452 -30.83 -16.10 11.40
CA THR A 452 -31.34 -16.51 10.09
C THR A 452 -30.16 -16.61 9.14
N ASP A 453 -29.85 -17.81 8.64
CA ASP A 453 -28.69 -18.07 7.78
C ASP A 453 -27.35 -17.58 8.37
N GLY A 454 -27.23 -17.58 9.70
CA GLY A 454 -26.05 -17.09 10.41
C GLY A 454 -26.07 -15.59 10.72
N THR A 455 -27.04 -14.84 10.23
CA THR A 455 -27.20 -13.40 10.48
C THR A 455 -27.98 -13.12 11.78
N VAL A 456 -27.42 -12.24 12.61
CA VAL A 456 -28.01 -11.65 13.81
C VAL A 456 -28.82 -10.42 13.41
N ALA A 457 -30.02 -10.27 13.96
CA ALA A 457 -30.90 -9.18 13.59
C ALA A 457 -30.42 -7.83 14.15
N LYS A 458 -30.63 -6.74 13.40
CA LYS A 458 -30.21 -5.38 13.78
C LYS A 458 -30.79 -4.94 15.13
N GLU A 459 -32.02 -5.35 15.44
CA GLU A 459 -32.71 -5.04 16.69
C GLU A 459 -32.11 -5.71 17.93
N THR A 460 -31.24 -6.71 17.75
CA THR A 460 -30.50 -7.34 18.87
C THR A 460 -29.61 -6.33 19.59
N GLY A 461 -29.04 -5.36 18.86
CA GLY A 461 -28.05 -4.43 19.39
C GLY A 461 -26.75 -5.16 19.70
N THR A 462 -26.28 -5.05 20.94
CA THR A 462 -25.02 -5.69 21.36
C THR A 462 -25.20 -7.18 21.63
N TYR A 463 -24.30 -8.00 21.07
CA TYR A 463 -24.25 -9.45 21.27
C TYR A 463 -22.81 -9.96 21.44
N ALA A 464 -22.66 -11.23 21.79
CA ALA A 464 -21.37 -11.93 21.84
C ALA A 464 -21.40 -13.17 20.95
N ALA A 465 -20.22 -13.56 20.45
CA ALA A 465 -20.01 -14.76 19.65
C ALA A 465 -19.07 -15.70 20.39
N ARG A 466 -19.53 -16.91 20.69
CA ARG A 466 -18.78 -17.91 21.45
C ARG A 466 -18.38 -19.10 20.57
N SER A 467 -17.13 -19.53 20.66
CA SER A 467 -16.66 -20.77 20.02
C SER A 467 -17.24 -22.03 20.69
N GLU A 468 -17.13 -23.19 20.03
CA GLU A 468 -17.25 -24.45 20.76
C GLU A 468 -16.10 -24.64 21.78
N ILE A 469 -16.28 -25.63 22.66
CA ILE A 469 -15.24 -26.06 23.60
C ILE A 469 -14.16 -26.83 22.83
N ARG A 470 -12.91 -26.40 22.97
CA ARG A 470 -11.71 -26.99 22.37
C ARG A 470 -10.71 -27.42 23.43
N LYS A 471 -9.60 -28.03 23.00
CA LYS A 471 -8.45 -28.39 23.85
C LYS A 471 -7.19 -27.73 23.32
N VAL A 472 -6.32 -27.32 24.23
CA VAL A 472 -5.00 -26.78 23.88
C VAL A 472 -4.07 -27.90 23.37
N GLY A 473 -3.29 -27.61 22.33
CA GLY A 473 -2.43 -28.53 21.58
C GLY A 473 -2.91 -28.77 20.14
N GLY A 474 -1.97 -29.02 19.23
CA GLY A 474 -2.28 -29.65 17.94
C GLY A 474 -3.01 -28.83 16.88
N ASN A 475 -2.87 -27.50 16.94
CA ASN A 475 -3.65 -26.45 16.22
C ASN A 475 -4.72 -25.79 17.11
N SER A 476 -4.26 -25.06 18.14
CA SER A 476 -5.11 -24.26 19.04
C SER A 476 -5.30 -22.84 18.52
N SER A 477 -5.58 -22.72 17.22
CA SER A 477 -5.92 -21.45 16.58
C SER A 477 -7.44 -21.33 16.39
N ILE A 478 -8.00 -20.18 16.76
CA ILE A 478 -9.36 -19.79 16.43
C ILE A 478 -9.31 -18.44 15.72
N VAL A 479 -9.89 -18.38 14.52
CA VAL A 479 -10.01 -17.14 13.75
C VAL A 479 -11.47 -16.71 13.78
N PHE A 480 -11.76 -15.59 14.42
CA PHE A 480 -13.08 -14.95 14.43
C PHE A 480 -13.19 -14.00 13.25
N LYS A 481 -14.14 -14.28 12.35
CA LYS A 481 -14.43 -13.49 11.15
C LYS A 481 -15.75 -12.77 11.33
N ASN A 482 -15.70 -11.45 11.53
CA ASN A 482 -16.92 -10.64 11.56
C ASN A 482 -17.24 -10.16 10.16
N GLN A 483 -18.47 -10.38 9.73
CA GLN A 483 -18.96 -9.84 8.49
C GLN A 483 -19.46 -8.43 8.74
N CYS A 484 -18.91 -7.44 8.02
CA CYS A 484 -19.45 -6.09 8.05
C CYS A 484 -20.90 -6.12 7.55
N ALA A 485 -21.81 -5.62 8.40
CA ALA A 485 -23.20 -5.42 8.04
C ALA A 485 -23.29 -4.43 6.88
N ARG A 486 -24.35 -4.57 6.07
CA ARG A 486 -24.55 -3.68 4.91
C ARG A 486 -24.59 -2.21 5.30
N ASP A 487 -25.06 -1.87 6.50
CA ASP A 487 -25.12 -0.49 6.97
C ASP A 487 -23.77 0.10 7.38
N ASN A 488 -22.78 -0.75 7.64
CA ASN A 488 -21.43 -0.38 8.05
C ASN A 488 -20.51 -0.06 6.87
N ILE A 489 -20.85 -0.52 5.66
CA ILE A 489 -20.04 -0.29 4.46
C ILE A 489 -20.58 0.94 3.72
N ARG A 490 -19.81 2.02 3.67
CA ARG A 490 -20.20 3.32 3.14
C ARG A 490 -19.18 3.91 2.20
N ASN A 491 -19.59 4.99 1.54
CA ASN A 491 -18.78 5.67 0.54
C ASN A 491 -18.35 7.06 1.02
N LEU A 492 -17.16 7.48 0.61
CA LEU A 492 -16.75 8.88 0.61
C LEU A 492 -16.98 9.47 -0.78
N GLN A 493 -17.82 10.50 -0.86
CA GLN A 493 -18.18 11.19 -2.10
C GLN A 493 -17.59 12.61 -2.09
N ILE A 494 -16.65 12.87 -3.00
CA ILE A 494 -15.92 14.15 -3.10
C ILE A 494 -16.38 14.86 -4.36
N THR A 495 -17.17 15.92 -4.22
CA THR A 495 -17.72 16.66 -5.36
C THR A 495 -16.93 17.93 -5.63
N LYS A 496 -16.42 18.07 -6.86
CA LYS A 496 -15.76 19.29 -7.31
C LYS A 496 -16.80 20.33 -7.72
N ARG A 497 -16.67 21.55 -7.21
CA ARG A 497 -17.47 22.71 -7.62
C ARG A 497 -16.60 23.93 -7.93
N ILE A 498 -17.18 24.86 -8.66
CA ILE A 498 -16.73 26.25 -8.79
C ILE A 498 -17.81 27.10 -8.13
N THR A 499 -17.45 28.28 -7.61
CA THR A 499 -18.42 29.24 -7.06
C THR A 499 -19.66 29.37 -7.95
N ASP A 500 -20.83 29.53 -7.33
CA ASP A 500 -22.12 29.46 -8.02
C ASP A 500 -22.19 30.35 -9.27
N GLY A 501 -22.66 29.74 -10.37
CA GLY A 501 -22.91 30.44 -11.62
C GLY A 501 -21.71 30.54 -12.58
N PHE A 502 -20.57 29.91 -12.26
CA PHE A 502 -19.40 29.83 -13.14
C PHE A 502 -19.25 28.46 -13.83
N GLN A 503 -18.67 28.46 -15.01
CA GLN A 503 -18.34 27.26 -15.79
C GLN A 503 -16.86 27.28 -16.15
N THR A 504 -16.22 26.12 -16.13
CA THR A 504 -14.85 25.92 -16.59
C THR A 504 -14.71 24.53 -17.22
N ASP A 505 -13.78 24.41 -18.17
CA ASP A 505 -13.32 23.15 -18.73
C ASP A 505 -12.03 22.65 -18.03
N ASP A 506 -11.55 23.39 -17.02
CA ASP A 506 -10.40 23.02 -16.20
C ASP A 506 -10.66 21.74 -15.39
N VAL A 507 -9.56 21.11 -15.00
CA VAL A 507 -9.56 19.89 -14.21
C VAL A 507 -8.72 20.07 -12.95
N PHE A 508 -9.07 19.34 -11.90
CA PHE A 508 -8.54 19.51 -10.55
C PHE A 508 -8.00 18.20 -10.00
N ASP A 509 -7.03 18.33 -9.11
CA ASP A 509 -6.30 17.20 -8.51
C ASP A 509 -6.53 17.15 -7.01
N PHE A 510 -6.68 15.96 -6.46
CA PHE A 510 -6.96 15.76 -5.04
C PHE A 510 -5.99 14.78 -4.41
N LEU A 511 -5.61 15.02 -3.16
CA LEU A 511 -4.96 14.06 -2.28
C LEU A 511 -5.99 13.54 -1.29
N VAL A 512 -6.30 12.25 -1.36
CA VAL A 512 -7.18 11.57 -0.41
C VAL A 512 -6.35 10.76 0.58
N GLN A 513 -6.66 10.91 1.86
CA GLN A 513 -6.05 10.18 2.96
C GLN A 513 -7.13 9.55 3.84
N LEU A 514 -6.85 8.36 4.35
CA LEU A 514 -7.70 7.62 5.28
C LEU A 514 -6.89 7.26 6.52
N GLU A 515 -7.56 7.09 7.65
CA GLU A 515 -6.96 6.55 8.87
C GLU A 515 -6.54 5.09 8.69
N ASP A 516 -5.31 4.75 9.08
CA ASP A 516 -4.80 3.38 9.15
C ASP A 516 -5.11 2.69 10.49
N LYS A 517 -4.65 1.44 10.66
CA LYS A 517 -4.85 0.65 11.89
C LYS A 517 -4.13 1.24 13.11
N GLU A 518 -3.22 2.20 12.91
CA GLU A 518 -2.47 2.89 13.94
C GLU A 518 -3.08 4.24 14.33
N GLY A 519 -4.19 4.64 13.69
CA GLY A 519 -4.87 5.90 13.95
C GLY A 519 -4.20 7.10 13.28
N LYS A 520 -3.54 6.89 12.14
CA LYS A 520 -2.83 7.92 11.39
C LYS A 520 -3.40 8.07 9.99
N LEU A 521 -3.53 9.32 9.52
CA LEU A 521 -3.85 9.61 8.13
C LEU A 521 -2.72 9.17 7.20
N VAL A 522 -3.00 8.20 6.34
CA VAL A 522 -2.11 7.73 5.27
C VAL A 522 -2.77 7.94 3.91
N PRO A 523 -2.00 8.10 2.82
CA PRO A 523 -2.58 8.24 1.49
C PRO A 523 -3.42 7.02 1.12
N TYR A 524 -4.59 7.27 0.53
CA TYR A 524 -5.47 6.20 0.05
C TYR A 524 -4.79 5.37 -1.02
N GLN A 525 -4.90 4.06 -0.88
CA GLN A 525 -4.47 3.08 -1.87
C GLN A 525 -5.67 2.23 -2.27
N GLY A 526 -5.99 2.23 -3.57
CA GLY A 526 -7.11 1.47 -4.09
C GLY A 526 -7.84 2.12 -5.25
N ASP A 527 -8.92 1.47 -5.64
CA ASP A 527 -9.78 1.87 -6.75
C ASP A 527 -10.65 3.07 -6.38
N TYR A 528 -10.94 3.93 -7.35
CA TYR A 528 -11.89 5.01 -7.21
C TYR A 528 -12.81 5.09 -8.44
N PHE A 529 -14.01 5.62 -8.22
CA PHE A 529 -15.01 5.86 -9.26
C PHE A 529 -15.17 7.35 -9.49
N VAL A 530 -15.60 7.73 -10.69
CA VAL A 530 -15.95 9.11 -11.02
C VAL A 530 -17.37 9.12 -11.57
N VAL A 531 -18.22 9.95 -10.98
CA VAL A 531 -19.67 9.99 -11.23
C VAL A 531 -20.11 11.42 -11.55
N LYS A 532 -21.02 11.57 -12.50
CA LYS A 532 -21.75 12.82 -12.76
C LYS A 532 -23.18 12.53 -13.15
N ASP A 533 -24.13 13.19 -12.49
CA ASP A 533 -25.57 13.03 -12.70
C ASP A 533 -26.03 11.55 -12.64
N GLY A 534 -25.43 10.77 -11.74
CA GLY A 534 -25.72 9.34 -11.57
C GLY A 534 -25.07 8.40 -12.61
N ASN A 535 -24.30 8.93 -13.55
CA ASN A 535 -23.58 8.14 -14.55
C ASN A 535 -22.11 7.98 -14.19
N TYR A 536 -21.55 6.80 -14.45
CA TYR A 536 -20.14 6.48 -14.20
C TYR A 536 -19.25 6.84 -15.39
N TYR A 537 -18.02 7.22 -15.10
CA TYR A 537 -17.01 7.58 -16.09
C TYR A 537 -15.74 6.76 -15.88
N MET A 538 -15.05 6.49 -16.99
CA MET A 538 -13.76 5.81 -17.03
C MET A 538 -12.78 6.63 -17.87
N ARG A 539 -11.47 6.40 -17.70
CA ARG A 539 -10.48 7.03 -18.56
C ARG A 539 -10.38 6.32 -19.91
N ASP A 540 -10.41 7.09 -20.99
CA ASP A 540 -10.13 6.60 -22.34
C ASP A 540 -8.61 6.40 -22.56
N ALA A 541 -8.24 5.98 -23.78
CA ALA A 541 -6.83 5.74 -24.13
C ALA A 541 -5.95 7.00 -24.06
N ASP A 542 -6.55 8.19 -24.11
CA ASP A 542 -5.87 9.48 -24.04
C ASP A 542 -5.88 10.05 -22.61
N GLY A 543 -6.52 9.36 -21.66
CA GLY A 543 -6.60 9.75 -20.25
C GLY A 543 -7.80 10.62 -19.88
N ASN A 544 -8.68 10.94 -20.84
CA ASN A 544 -9.86 11.77 -20.63
C ASN A 544 -11.02 10.96 -20.06
N LEU A 545 -11.91 11.61 -19.31
CA LEU A 545 -13.11 10.97 -18.79
C LEU A 545 -14.14 10.75 -19.91
N ALA A 546 -14.51 9.49 -20.13
CA ALA A 546 -15.55 9.06 -21.03
C ALA A 546 -16.66 8.34 -20.26
N LEU A 547 -17.90 8.49 -20.72
CA LEU A 547 -19.07 7.83 -20.14
C LEU A 547 -18.91 6.31 -20.21
N ALA A 548 -19.13 5.62 -19.08
CA ALA A 548 -19.11 4.17 -19.00
C ALA A 548 -20.53 3.58 -19.11
N ASP A 549 -20.65 2.39 -19.71
CA ASP A 549 -21.93 1.69 -19.89
C ASP A 549 -22.49 1.09 -18.58
N SER A 550 -21.64 0.96 -17.56
CA SER A 550 -21.96 0.40 -16.25
C SER A 550 -21.06 0.98 -15.16
N GLN A 551 -21.37 0.69 -13.90
CA GLN A 551 -20.46 0.97 -12.78
C GLN A 551 -19.10 0.33 -13.05
N THR A 552 -18.09 1.18 -13.27
CA THR A 552 -16.76 0.79 -13.71
C THR A 552 -15.74 1.61 -12.95
N VAL A 553 -14.68 0.96 -12.48
CA VAL A 553 -13.55 1.62 -11.83
C VAL A 553 -12.95 2.65 -12.80
N CYS A 554 -12.80 3.89 -12.34
CA CYS A 554 -12.22 4.94 -13.16
C CYS A 554 -10.68 4.88 -13.15
N GLY A 555 -10.10 4.52 -12.00
CA GLY A 555 -8.67 4.36 -11.82
C GLY A 555 -8.33 3.76 -10.46
N ASN A 556 -7.04 3.53 -10.24
CA ASN A 556 -6.45 3.06 -8.99
C ASN A 556 -5.33 4.02 -8.60
N THR A 557 -5.18 4.31 -7.31
CA THR A 557 -4.08 5.13 -6.78
C THR A 557 -3.30 4.38 -5.70
N GLN A 558 -2.02 4.70 -5.57
CA GLN A 558 -1.12 4.19 -4.51
C GLN A 558 -0.57 5.33 -3.65
N SER A 559 -0.76 6.58 -4.08
CA SER A 559 -0.28 7.80 -3.43
C SER A 559 -1.41 8.64 -2.85
N GLY A 560 -2.66 8.18 -2.92
CA GLY A 560 -3.85 8.97 -2.60
C GLY A 560 -4.19 10.05 -3.62
N GLU A 561 -3.31 10.30 -4.61
CA GLU A 561 -3.51 11.33 -5.61
C GLU A 561 -4.51 10.88 -6.68
N ILE A 562 -5.50 11.73 -6.96
CA ILE A 562 -6.54 11.55 -7.97
C ILE A 562 -6.61 12.84 -8.80
N SER A 563 -6.05 12.80 -10.00
CA SER A 563 -5.90 13.98 -10.87
C SER A 563 -6.98 14.11 -11.94
N GLY A 564 -7.09 15.28 -12.56
CA GLY A 564 -7.83 15.45 -13.80
C GLY A 564 -9.36 15.32 -13.65
N ILE A 565 -9.91 15.83 -12.55
CA ILE A 565 -11.34 15.78 -12.24
C ILE A 565 -12.00 17.12 -12.62
N PRO A 566 -12.96 17.16 -13.56
CA PRO A 566 -13.63 18.39 -13.94
C PRO A 566 -14.63 18.88 -12.88
N ALA A 567 -15.06 20.13 -13.02
CA ALA A 567 -16.16 20.67 -12.23
C ALA A 567 -17.47 19.86 -12.41
N ASP A 568 -18.24 19.76 -11.32
CA ASP A 568 -19.49 19.01 -11.19
C ASP A 568 -19.37 17.47 -11.22
N TYR A 569 -18.14 16.94 -11.23
CA TYR A 569 -17.90 15.51 -11.06
C TYR A 569 -17.68 15.17 -9.58
N THR A 570 -18.04 13.95 -9.23
CA THR A 570 -17.89 13.38 -7.89
C THR A 570 -16.96 12.17 -7.94
N ILE A 571 -15.88 12.20 -7.17
CA ILE A 571 -15.07 11.02 -6.89
C ILE A 571 -15.81 10.19 -5.84
N GLN A 572 -15.91 8.88 -6.03
CA GLN A 572 -16.43 7.97 -5.01
C GLN A 572 -15.36 6.95 -4.63
N ILE A 573 -15.02 6.91 -3.34
CA ILE A 573 -14.26 5.83 -2.72
C ILE A 573 -15.26 4.96 -1.98
N THR A 574 -15.38 3.71 -2.42
CA THR A 574 -16.41 2.78 -1.95
C THR A 574 -15.84 1.75 -0.99
N GLY A 575 -16.69 1.17 -0.15
CA GLY A 575 -16.32 0.03 0.68
C GLY A 575 -15.71 0.40 2.04
N LEU A 576 -15.77 1.68 2.43
CA LEU A 576 -15.21 2.16 3.70
C LEU A 576 -16.07 1.70 4.88
N ILE A 577 -15.43 1.32 5.98
CA ILE A 577 -16.13 0.91 7.20
C ILE A 577 -16.51 2.18 7.99
N ALA A 578 -17.67 2.19 8.65
CA ALA A 578 -18.01 3.29 9.54
C ALA A 578 -16.99 3.40 10.68
N GLY A 579 -16.67 4.63 11.09
CA GLY A 579 -15.59 4.92 12.02
C GLY A 579 -14.26 5.29 11.35
N THR A 580 -14.06 5.04 10.05
CA THR A 580 -12.83 5.47 9.36
C THR A 580 -12.79 6.99 9.19
N ASP A 581 -11.77 7.65 9.77
CA ASP A 581 -11.50 9.07 9.51
C ASP A 581 -10.90 9.29 8.11
N PHE A 582 -11.23 10.44 7.48
CA PHE A 582 -10.74 10.82 6.16
C PHE A 582 -10.30 12.28 6.08
N LYS A 583 -9.40 12.55 5.13
CA LYS A 583 -8.97 13.89 4.75
C LYS A 583 -8.81 14.00 3.24
N VAL A 584 -9.23 15.11 2.67
CA VAL A 584 -9.18 15.36 1.23
C VAL A 584 -8.73 16.79 0.97
N ASP A 585 -7.53 16.98 0.44
CA ASP A 585 -7.02 18.30 0.03
C ASP A 585 -7.00 18.42 -1.50
N GLU A 586 -7.38 19.58 -2.04
CA GLU A 586 -7.09 19.89 -3.45
C GLU A 586 -5.63 20.33 -3.57
N ILE A 587 -4.92 19.74 -4.53
CA ILE A 587 -3.51 19.94 -4.80
C ILE A 587 -3.31 20.52 -6.20
N ASN A 588 -2.13 21.06 -6.49
CA ASN A 588 -1.78 21.63 -7.80
C ASN A 588 -2.71 22.75 -8.28
N LEU A 589 -3.27 23.56 -7.37
CA LEU A 589 -4.12 24.70 -7.71
C LEU A 589 -3.38 25.68 -8.65
N ASP A 590 -4.00 26.01 -9.78
CA ASP A 590 -3.54 27.11 -10.63
C ASP A 590 -3.85 28.45 -9.95
N THR A 591 -2.86 29.01 -9.27
CA THR A 591 -2.98 30.29 -8.54
C THR A 591 -3.09 31.51 -9.45
N GLU A 592 -2.82 31.37 -10.75
CA GLU A 592 -3.08 32.44 -11.72
C GLU A 592 -4.57 32.50 -12.05
N GLN A 593 -5.26 31.36 -12.09
CA GLN A 593 -6.68 31.29 -12.42
C GLN A 593 -7.61 31.27 -11.21
N TYR A 594 -7.14 30.89 -10.03
CA TYR A 594 -7.98 30.73 -8.83
C TYR A 594 -7.39 31.43 -7.61
N ASN A 595 -8.26 32.00 -6.76
CA ASN A 595 -7.87 32.61 -5.48
C ASN A 595 -7.54 31.56 -4.42
N GLY A 596 -8.18 30.40 -4.50
CA GLY A 596 -8.13 29.34 -3.50
C GLY A 596 -9.33 28.41 -3.62
N TRP A 597 -9.47 27.57 -2.60
CA TRP A 597 -10.58 26.62 -2.48
C TRP A 597 -11.10 26.55 -1.05
N ALA A 598 -12.36 26.13 -0.93
CA ALA A 598 -13.01 25.87 0.34
C ALA A 598 -13.62 24.47 0.35
N LYS A 599 -13.65 23.83 1.53
CA LYS A 599 -14.31 22.56 1.75
C LYS A 599 -15.60 22.76 2.53
N GLU A 600 -16.62 21.99 2.17
CA GLU A 600 -17.87 21.90 2.91
C GLU A 600 -18.26 20.42 3.03
N LEU A 601 -18.24 19.91 4.26
CA LEU A 601 -18.77 18.59 4.59
C LEU A 601 -20.26 18.72 4.86
N GLN A 602 -21.08 17.97 4.14
CA GLN A 602 -22.53 18.06 4.27
C GLN A 602 -23.00 17.54 5.64
N ASP A 603 -23.79 18.36 6.34
CA ASP A 603 -24.37 18.01 7.63
C ASP A 603 -25.06 16.64 7.62
N GLU A 604 -24.86 15.89 8.70
CA GLU A 604 -25.43 14.55 8.95
C GLU A 604 -24.96 13.43 8.01
N THR A 605 -24.11 13.71 7.01
CA THR A 605 -23.55 12.69 6.10
C THR A 605 -22.30 11.99 6.64
N ALA A 606 -21.63 12.61 7.60
CA ALA A 606 -20.43 12.10 8.27
C ALA A 606 -20.51 12.40 9.77
N GLU A 607 -19.76 11.65 10.57
CA GLU A 607 -19.54 11.96 11.98
C GLU A 607 -18.36 12.95 12.12
N PRO A 608 -18.25 13.68 13.25
CA PRO A 608 -17.07 14.50 13.53
C PRO A 608 -15.79 13.66 13.48
N ALA A 609 -14.71 14.26 13.01
CA ALA A 609 -13.39 13.63 13.00
C ALA A 609 -12.99 13.15 14.41
N GLN A 610 -12.47 11.92 14.53
CA GLN A 610 -12.00 11.36 15.80
C GLN A 610 -10.50 11.62 16.00
N ILE A 611 -9.74 11.75 14.91
CA ILE A 611 -8.32 12.13 14.91
C ILE A 611 -8.09 13.58 14.49
N ALA A 612 -6.93 14.12 14.88
CA ALA A 612 -6.54 15.47 14.48
C ALA A 612 -6.33 15.57 12.95
N ASP A 613 -6.59 16.76 12.39
CA ASP A 613 -6.40 17.11 10.98
C ASP A 613 -7.28 16.38 9.95
N ALA A 614 -8.14 15.44 10.38
CA ALA A 614 -9.15 14.84 9.51
C ALA A 614 -10.32 15.81 9.24
N ASP A 615 -10.92 15.69 8.05
CA ASP A 615 -12.06 16.52 7.63
C ASP A 615 -13.39 15.94 8.19
N GLY A 616 -13.46 14.63 8.40
CA GLY A 616 -14.63 13.94 8.97
C GLY A 616 -14.42 12.43 9.12
N CYS A 617 -15.43 11.76 9.66
CA CYS A 617 -15.44 10.31 9.91
C CYS A 617 -16.61 9.64 9.18
N ILE A 618 -16.39 8.47 8.57
CA ILE A 618 -17.44 7.72 7.87
C ILE A 618 -18.53 7.32 8.86
N ARG A 619 -19.77 7.67 8.54
CA ARG A 619 -20.92 7.48 9.42
C ARG A 619 -21.65 6.18 9.11
N LEU A 620 -22.03 5.43 10.16
CA LEU A 620 -22.90 4.27 10.02
C LEU A 620 -24.22 4.67 9.34
N GLY A 621 -24.64 3.92 8.32
CA GLY A 621 -25.93 4.17 7.70
C GLY A 621 -25.91 5.22 6.58
N SER A 622 -24.88 6.08 6.46
CA SER A 622 -24.87 7.24 5.56
C SER A 622 -23.56 7.38 4.76
N ASP A 623 -23.65 7.76 3.48
CA ASP A 623 -22.47 8.06 2.65
C ASP A 623 -22.01 9.50 2.94
N ALA A 624 -20.71 9.68 3.22
CA ALA A 624 -20.11 10.98 3.49
C ALA A 624 -20.04 11.82 2.21
N GLN A 625 -20.48 13.08 2.28
CA GLN A 625 -20.52 13.99 1.13
C GLN A 625 -19.70 15.25 1.41
N LEU A 626 -18.54 15.34 0.75
CA LEU A 626 -17.63 16.47 0.83
C LEU A 626 -17.66 17.25 -0.48
N THR A 627 -17.82 18.57 -0.42
CA THR A 627 -17.73 19.46 -1.58
C THR A 627 -16.48 20.31 -1.49
N ILE A 628 -15.71 20.38 -2.59
CA ILE A 628 -14.52 21.24 -2.71
C ILE A 628 -14.77 22.28 -3.82
N THR A 629 -14.87 23.54 -3.42
CA THR A 629 -15.27 24.66 -4.28
C THR A 629 -14.10 25.60 -4.54
N ASN A 630 -13.76 25.82 -5.82
CA ASN A 630 -12.77 26.84 -6.18
C ASN A 630 -13.41 28.19 -6.46
N ASP A 631 -12.67 29.25 -6.10
CA ASP A 631 -13.03 30.63 -6.40
C ASP A 631 -12.21 31.16 -7.60
N PRO A 632 -12.82 31.28 -8.80
CA PRO A 632 -12.12 31.69 -10.02
C PRO A 632 -11.78 33.18 -10.01
N LYS A 633 -10.61 33.54 -10.50
CA LYS A 633 -10.28 34.92 -10.87
C LYS A 633 -10.99 35.31 -12.16
N GLY A 634 -11.08 36.61 -12.40
CA GLY A 634 -11.80 37.15 -13.54
C GLY A 634 -11.06 38.25 -14.27
N ASN A 635 -11.66 38.73 -15.35
CA ASN A 635 -11.08 39.76 -16.20
C ASN A 635 -11.98 41.00 -16.25
N LEU A 636 -11.36 42.19 -16.25
CA LEU A 636 -12.04 43.45 -16.51
C LEU A 636 -11.57 44.03 -17.85
N TYR A 637 -12.42 43.87 -18.87
CA TYR A 637 -12.28 44.48 -20.17
C TYR A 637 -12.69 45.95 -20.13
N VAL A 638 -11.99 46.75 -20.90
CA VAL A 638 -12.21 48.19 -21.01
C VAL A 638 -12.34 48.54 -22.47
N GLN A 639 -13.40 49.28 -22.80
CA GLN A 639 -13.61 49.80 -24.14
C GLN A 639 -13.76 51.31 -24.09
N LYS A 640 -12.96 52.01 -24.89
CA LYS A 640 -13.08 53.45 -25.07
C LYS A 640 -13.90 53.78 -26.31
N THR A 641 -14.87 54.68 -26.15
CA THR A 641 -15.73 55.18 -27.22
C THR A 641 -15.61 56.71 -27.29
N TRP A 642 -15.66 57.23 -28.52
CA TRP A 642 -15.71 58.65 -28.82
C TRP A 642 -17.05 58.96 -29.50
N THR A 643 -17.69 60.06 -29.12
CA THR A 643 -18.99 60.46 -29.68
C THR A 643 -19.02 61.95 -30.01
N GLY A 644 -19.60 62.28 -31.16
CA GLY A 644 -19.81 63.67 -31.59
C GLY A 644 -18.95 64.14 -32.76
N ASP A 645 -18.02 63.31 -33.24
CA ASP A 645 -17.16 63.59 -34.39
C ASP A 645 -16.58 62.30 -35.00
N ASP A 646 -15.82 62.45 -36.09
CA ASP A 646 -15.13 61.37 -36.81
C ASP A 646 -13.62 61.69 -36.97
N ILE A 647 -13.00 62.38 -36.01
CA ILE A 647 -11.56 62.69 -36.11
C ILE A 647 -10.69 61.50 -35.70
N GLU A 648 -9.43 61.52 -36.13
CA GLU A 648 -8.45 60.58 -35.61
C GLU A 648 -8.01 61.05 -34.21
N HIS A 649 -8.28 60.22 -33.21
CA HIS A 649 -7.95 60.52 -31.81
C HIS A 649 -6.55 60.01 -31.43
N SER A 650 -5.89 60.77 -30.57
CA SER A 650 -4.62 60.46 -29.93
C SER A 650 -4.77 59.40 -28.84
N LEU A 651 -3.71 58.65 -28.54
CA LEU A 651 -3.75 57.62 -27.49
C LEU A 651 -4.18 58.22 -26.14
N VAL A 652 -4.90 57.43 -25.35
CA VAL A 652 -5.24 57.76 -23.95
C VAL A 652 -4.67 56.71 -23.01
N TYR A 653 -4.34 57.12 -21.80
CA TYR A 653 -3.93 56.23 -20.73
C TYR A 653 -5.12 55.94 -19.82
N VAL A 654 -5.20 54.72 -19.32
CA VAL A 654 -6.19 54.29 -18.32
C VAL A 654 -5.51 53.61 -17.14
N GLY A 655 -6.03 53.81 -15.94
CA GLY A 655 -5.54 53.18 -14.71
C GLY A 655 -6.63 52.39 -13.99
N LEU A 656 -6.25 51.31 -13.32
CA LEU A 656 -7.14 50.45 -12.56
C LEU A 656 -7.26 50.94 -11.11
N TYR A 657 -8.46 50.90 -10.56
CA TYR A 657 -8.76 51.24 -9.17
C TYR A 657 -9.55 50.11 -8.51
N HIS A 658 -9.23 49.82 -7.26
CA HIS A 658 -9.91 48.82 -6.43
C HIS A 658 -10.77 49.50 -5.36
N LEU A 659 -11.95 48.95 -5.09
CA LEU A 659 -12.84 49.44 -4.03
C LEU A 659 -12.32 49.03 -2.64
N ASP A 660 -12.04 49.99 -1.78
CA ASP A 660 -11.64 49.73 -0.40
C ASP A 660 -12.82 49.48 0.55
N GLU A 661 -12.53 49.08 1.79
CA GLU A 661 -13.54 48.84 2.83
C GLU A 661 -14.37 50.09 3.19
N ASN A 662 -13.89 51.29 2.87
CA ASN A 662 -14.57 52.56 3.11
C ASN A 662 -15.46 52.99 1.93
N GLY A 663 -15.49 52.20 0.85
CA GLY A 663 -16.24 52.50 -0.37
C GLY A 663 -15.55 53.49 -1.32
N ASN A 664 -14.23 53.71 -1.17
CA ASN A 664 -13.43 54.56 -2.03
C ASN A 664 -12.64 53.72 -3.06
N TYR A 665 -12.52 54.23 -4.28
CA TYR A 665 -11.68 53.63 -5.30
C TYR A 665 -10.23 54.10 -5.15
N ILE A 666 -9.33 53.18 -4.83
CA ILE A 666 -7.89 53.42 -4.63
C ILE A 666 -7.12 52.95 -5.88
N PRO A 667 -6.15 53.71 -6.39
CA PRO A 667 -5.36 53.31 -7.55
C PRO A 667 -4.57 52.03 -7.28
N VAL A 668 -4.54 51.14 -8.26
CA VAL A 668 -3.74 49.90 -8.25
C VAL A 668 -2.43 50.17 -8.98
N GLU A 669 -1.31 50.18 -8.26
CA GLU A 669 -0.01 50.54 -8.83
C GLU A 669 0.38 49.65 -10.03
N ASN A 670 1.14 50.22 -10.97
CA ASN A 670 1.67 49.51 -12.16
C ASN A 670 0.62 48.91 -13.10
N THR A 671 -0.59 49.47 -13.12
CA THR A 671 -1.69 48.99 -13.98
C THR A 671 -1.97 49.87 -15.18
N VAL A 672 -1.15 50.90 -15.48
CA VAL A 672 -1.47 51.79 -16.60
C VAL A 672 -1.49 51.05 -17.93
N LYS A 673 -2.58 51.21 -18.71
CA LYS A 673 -2.71 50.68 -20.08
C LYS A 673 -2.98 51.80 -21.07
N GLU A 674 -2.55 51.60 -22.32
CA GLU A 674 -2.80 52.50 -23.43
C GLU A 674 -4.03 52.06 -24.21
N LEU A 675 -4.90 52.99 -24.60
CA LEU A 675 -6.00 52.77 -25.54
C LEU A 675 -5.80 53.65 -26.76
N ASN A 676 -5.81 53.07 -27.95
CA ASN A 676 -5.58 53.77 -29.21
C ASN A 676 -6.17 52.99 -30.40
N SER A 677 -6.06 53.55 -31.62
CA SER A 677 -6.58 52.92 -32.83
C SER A 677 -5.98 51.54 -33.13
N SER A 678 -4.72 51.28 -32.74
CA SER A 678 -4.04 50.00 -33.02
C SER A 678 -4.55 48.84 -32.16
N ASN A 679 -5.04 49.12 -30.95
CA ASN A 679 -5.70 48.12 -30.09
C ASN A 679 -7.23 48.23 -30.12
N ASN A 680 -7.77 48.89 -31.14
CA ASN A 680 -9.21 49.14 -31.30
C ASN A 680 -9.85 49.78 -30.06
N TRP A 681 -9.09 50.60 -29.34
CA TRP A 681 -9.55 51.28 -28.12
C TRP A 681 -9.98 50.30 -27.02
N GLN A 682 -9.31 49.16 -26.91
CA GLN A 682 -9.60 48.12 -25.93
C GLN A 682 -8.37 47.68 -25.14
N ALA A 683 -8.60 47.33 -23.89
CA ALA A 683 -7.63 46.68 -23.01
C ALA A 683 -8.34 45.70 -22.06
N VAL A 684 -7.57 44.82 -21.42
CA VAL A 684 -8.08 43.86 -20.42
C VAL A 684 -7.18 43.86 -19.20
N TYR A 685 -7.75 43.87 -18.00
CA TYR A 685 -7.06 43.56 -16.76
C TYR A 685 -7.40 42.12 -16.37
N GLU A 686 -6.40 41.25 -16.37
CA GLU A 686 -6.58 39.81 -16.18
C GLU A 686 -6.31 39.39 -14.73
N HIS A 687 -6.82 38.23 -14.34
CA HIS A 687 -6.52 37.58 -13.05
C HIS A 687 -6.91 38.41 -11.81
N LEU A 688 -8.02 39.13 -11.87
CA LEU A 688 -8.56 39.92 -10.76
C LEU A 688 -9.44 39.05 -9.85
N ASP A 689 -9.24 39.15 -8.53
CA ASP A 689 -9.98 38.34 -7.55
C ASP A 689 -11.51 38.58 -7.61
N ALA A 690 -11.93 39.85 -7.74
CA ALA A 690 -13.32 40.30 -7.78
C ALA A 690 -13.49 41.48 -8.78
N PRO A 691 -13.52 41.24 -10.11
CA PRO A 691 -13.49 42.30 -11.13
C PRO A 691 -14.60 43.36 -10.99
N GLU A 692 -15.75 43.00 -10.44
CA GLU A 692 -16.86 43.90 -10.18
C GLU A 692 -16.55 44.98 -9.12
N GLN A 693 -15.54 44.75 -8.29
CA GLN A 693 -15.02 45.70 -7.29
C GLN A 693 -13.95 46.65 -7.87
N TYR A 694 -13.65 46.54 -9.16
CA TYR A 694 -12.69 47.41 -9.82
C TYR A 694 -13.37 48.44 -10.73
N ARG A 695 -12.72 49.58 -10.91
CA ARG A 695 -13.08 50.58 -11.93
C ARG A 695 -11.85 51.01 -12.68
N VAL A 696 -12.05 51.38 -13.94
CA VAL A 696 -10.99 51.91 -14.80
C VAL A 696 -11.30 53.36 -15.13
N LYS A 697 -10.35 54.26 -14.84
CA LYS A 697 -10.48 55.69 -15.15
C LYS A 697 -9.54 56.07 -16.29
N GLU A 698 -9.98 56.98 -17.14
CA GLU A 698 -9.10 57.67 -18.09
C GLU A 698 -8.18 58.61 -17.33
N LEU A 699 -6.91 58.67 -17.70
CA LEU A 699 -5.89 59.41 -16.97
C LEU A 699 -5.58 60.74 -17.66
N LYS A 700 -5.43 61.80 -16.86
CA LYS A 700 -4.89 63.11 -17.28
C LYS A 700 -3.49 63.31 -16.72
N GLU A 701 -2.62 63.92 -17.51
CA GLU A 701 -1.27 64.27 -17.08
C GLU A 701 -1.31 65.44 -16.08
N VAL A 702 -0.60 65.32 -14.95
CA VAL A 702 -0.56 66.31 -13.87
C VAL A 702 0.85 66.84 -13.61
N GLN A 703 0.95 68.04 -13.05
CA GLN A 703 2.21 68.75 -12.80
C GLN A 703 2.53 68.78 -11.30
N ALA A 704 2.81 67.63 -10.66
CA ALA A 704 3.39 67.51 -9.30
C ALA A 704 3.43 66.03 -8.85
N GLU A 705 4.33 65.69 -7.92
CA GLU A 705 4.30 64.41 -7.16
C GLU A 705 3.09 64.32 -6.20
N ASP A 706 2.55 65.44 -5.71
CA ASP A 706 1.51 65.45 -4.65
C ASP A 706 0.07 65.10 -5.13
N ALA A 707 -0.19 65.09 -6.44
CA ALA A 707 -1.49 64.78 -7.04
C ALA A 707 -1.42 63.56 -7.99
N CYS A 708 -0.31 62.83 -7.96
CA CYS A 708 -0.07 61.69 -8.81
C CYS A 708 -0.69 60.42 -8.23
N GLU A 709 -1.45 59.69 -9.04
CA GLU A 709 -1.97 58.35 -8.73
C GLU A 709 -1.21 57.26 -9.50
N PHE A 710 -0.67 57.57 -10.68
CA PHE A 710 0.13 56.65 -11.48
C PHE A 710 1.35 57.30 -12.14
N GLU A 711 2.41 56.53 -12.27
CA GLU A 711 3.64 56.93 -12.96
C GLU A 711 3.82 56.12 -14.25
N VAL A 712 4.14 56.81 -15.35
CA VAL A 712 4.50 56.17 -16.62
C VAL A 712 5.89 56.62 -17.01
N THR A 713 6.81 55.67 -17.17
CA THR A 713 8.20 55.95 -17.55
C THR A 713 8.44 55.52 -19.00
N ASP A 714 8.73 56.49 -19.87
CA ASP A 714 9.16 56.28 -21.26
C ASP A 714 10.64 56.69 -21.42
N GLY A 715 11.51 55.69 -21.55
CA GLY A 715 12.97 55.88 -21.59
C GLY A 715 13.51 56.50 -20.30
N ASN A 716 14.00 57.74 -20.38
CA ASN A 716 14.52 58.52 -19.25
C ASN A 716 13.52 59.55 -18.71
N THR A 717 12.26 59.51 -19.15
CA THR A 717 11.23 60.51 -18.77
C THR A 717 10.10 59.83 -18.03
N THR A 718 9.89 60.19 -16.76
CA THR A 718 8.70 59.80 -15.98
C THR A 718 7.67 60.92 -16.06
N ARG A 719 6.42 60.54 -16.34
CA ARG A 719 5.25 61.44 -16.31
C ARG A 719 4.26 60.95 -15.27
N TYR A 720 3.54 61.90 -14.69
CA TYR A 720 2.62 61.70 -13.57
C TYR A 720 1.18 61.85 -14.03
N TRP A 721 0.32 60.94 -13.58
CA TRP A 721 -1.04 60.80 -14.05
C TRP A 721 -2.02 60.69 -12.89
N GLU A 722 -3.21 61.26 -13.06
CA GLU A 722 -4.34 61.20 -12.14
C GLU A 722 -5.58 60.73 -12.94
N GLY A 723 -6.43 59.91 -12.33
CA GLY A 723 -7.69 59.51 -12.95
C GLY A 723 -8.69 60.64 -13.01
N MET A 724 -9.32 60.80 -14.17
CA MET A 724 -10.37 61.76 -14.37
C MET A 724 -11.67 61.28 -13.73
N GLU A 725 -12.37 62.18 -13.04
CA GLU A 725 -13.71 61.91 -12.53
C GLU A 725 -14.79 62.06 -13.62
N SER A 726 -15.90 61.33 -13.46
CA SER A 726 -17.03 61.41 -14.41
C SER A 726 -17.54 62.85 -14.51
N GLY A 727 -17.63 63.38 -15.73
CA GLY A 727 -18.04 64.76 -16.00
C GLY A 727 -16.89 65.76 -16.11
N GLU A 728 -15.65 65.37 -15.80
CA GLU A 728 -14.47 66.19 -16.10
C GLU A 728 -14.29 66.37 -17.62
N ARG A 729 -13.62 67.46 -17.98
CA ARG A 729 -13.40 67.83 -19.38
C ARG A 729 -11.93 67.73 -19.76
N MET A 730 -11.68 67.27 -20.98
CA MET A 730 -10.36 67.28 -21.61
C MET A 730 -10.43 67.97 -22.97
N LYS A 731 -9.30 68.59 -23.35
CA LYS A 731 -9.13 69.16 -24.68
C LYS A 731 -8.31 68.22 -25.54
N GLU A 732 -8.84 67.91 -26.71
CA GLU A 732 -8.10 67.25 -27.78
C GLU A 732 -8.17 68.11 -29.04
N ALA A 733 -7.01 68.56 -29.53
CA ALA A 733 -6.90 69.59 -30.55
C ALA A 733 -7.71 70.87 -30.21
N TYR A 734 -8.79 71.14 -30.94
CA TYR A 734 -9.69 72.29 -30.76
C TYR A 734 -11.08 71.89 -30.26
N LEU A 735 -11.24 70.64 -29.81
CA LEU A 735 -12.51 70.07 -29.35
C LEU A 735 -12.45 69.82 -27.83
N ASP A 736 -13.54 70.13 -27.14
CA ASP A 736 -13.74 69.84 -25.72
C ASP A 736 -14.59 68.57 -25.58
N TYR A 737 -14.08 67.59 -24.84
CA TYR A 737 -14.78 66.34 -24.52
C TYR A 737 -15.07 66.26 -23.04
N GLN A 738 -16.20 65.65 -22.71
CA GLN A 738 -16.54 65.26 -21.34
C GLN A 738 -16.45 63.74 -21.21
N VAL A 739 -15.70 63.25 -20.21
CA VAL A 739 -15.56 61.81 -19.92
C VAL A 739 -16.73 61.31 -19.07
N SER A 740 -17.21 60.11 -19.36
CA SER A 740 -18.16 59.37 -18.52
C SER A 740 -17.82 57.90 -18.50
N TYR A 741 -18.23 57.22 -17.42
CA TYR A 741 -17.94 55.81 -17.17
C TYR A 741 -19.24 55.02 -17.05
N GLY A 742 -19.34 53.91 -17.78
CA GLY A 742 -20.34 52.88 -17.52
C GLY A 742 -19.96 52.04 -16.30
N GLU A 743 -20.95 51.46 -15.62
CA GLU A 743 -20.68 50.45 -14.59
C GLU A 743 -20.19 49.15 -15.24
N PRO A 744 -19.17 48.45 -14.69
CA PRO A 744 -18.77 47.14 -15.16
C PRO A 744 -19.96 46.19 -15.22
N GLN A 745 -20.19 45.59 -16.39
CA GLN A 745 -21.25 44.60 -16.61
C GLN A 745 -20.62 43.27 -17.01
N GLN A 746 -21.16 42.17 -16.49
CA GLN A 746 -20.72 40.83 -16.88
C GLN A 746 -20.91 40.64 -18.39
N THR A 747 -19.87 40.21 -19.10
CA THR A 747 -19.87 40.06 -20.56
C THR A 747 -20.52 38.77 -21.01
N GLU A 748 -20.36 37.71 -20.23
CA GLU A 748 -20.85 36.37 -20.53
C GLU A 748 -21.35 35.68 -19.26
N LYS A 749 -22.57 35.14 -19.31
CA LYS A 749 -23.12 34.34 -18.21
C LYS A 749 -22.30 33.06 -18.08
N GLY A 750 -21.81 32.75 -16.88
CA GLY A 750 -20.93 31.60 -16.68
C GLY A 750 -19.46 31.93 -16.49
N LYS A 751 -19.04 33.18 -16.74
CA LYS A 751 -17.64 33.61 -16.61
C LYS A 751 -17.50 34.85 -15.74
N ARG A 752 -16.33 35.02 -15.11
CA ARG A 752 -16.02 36.20 -14.29
C ARG A 752 -15.40 37.32 -15.14
N ASP A 753 -15.99 37.54 -16.31
CA ASP A 753 -15.53 38.55 -17.26
C ASP A 753 -16.48 39.75 -17.24
N TYR A 754 -15.93 40.95 -17.06
CA TYR A 754 -16.67 42.20 -16.95
C TYR A 754 -16.19 43.20 -18.00
N MET A 755 -17.09 44.04 -18.52
CA MET A 755 -16.76 45.12 -19.44
C MET A 755 -17.15 46.46 -18.84
N GLN A 756 -16.20 47.39 -18.86
CA GLN A 756 -16.43 48.80 -18.56
C GLN A 756 -16.25 49.64 -19.84
N VAL A 757 -17.24 50.48 -20.14
CA VAL A 757 -17.15 51.42 -21.27
C VAL A 757 -16.80 52.82 -20.76
N ILE A 758 -15.75 53.41 -21.32
CA ILE A 758 -15.36 54.81 -21.11
C ILE A 758 -15.83 55.59 -22.33
N THR A 759 -16.57 56.70 -22.15
CA THR A 759 -17.12 57.49 -23.25
C THR A 759 -16.65 58.93 -23.16
N ASN A 760 -16.02 59.45 -24.21
CA ASN A 760 -15.79 60.88 -24.38
C ASN A 760 -16.84 61.45 -25.32
N THR A 761 -17.60 62.43 -24.82
CA THR A 761 -18.67 63.09 -25.57
C THR A 761 -18.26 64.52 -25.90
N MET A 762 -18.17 64.85 -27.18
CA MET A 762 -17.86 66.21 -27.64
C MET A 762 -18.93 67.19 -27.15
N GLN A 763 -18.51 68.26 -26.48
CA GLN A 763 -19.42 69.27 -25.91
C GLN A 763 -19.58 70.47 -26.84
N GLU A 764 -18.47 71.03 -27.36
CA GLU A 764 -18.49 72.22 -28.22
C GLU A 764 -17.33 72.21 -29.24
N ARG A 765 -17.59 72.73 -30.45
CA ARG A 765 -16.56 73.07 -31.44
C ARG A 765 -16.14 74.53 -31.17
N GLU A 766 -14.86 74.80 -30.96
CA GLU A 766 -14.38 76.20 -31.08
C GLU A 766 -14.58 76.67 -32.52
N VAL A 767 -15.67 77.39 -32.78
CA VAL A 767 -15.87 78.13 -34.03
C VAL A 767 -15.11 79.44 -33.89
N TYR A 768 -13.93 79.53 -34.51
CA TYR A 768 -13.30 80.82 -34.73
C TYR A 768 -14.16 81.63 -35.71
N GLU A 769 -15.00 82.53 -35.20
CA GLU A 769 -15.59 83.58 -36.01
C GLU A 769 -14.47 84.51 -36.51
N LEU A 770 -14.18 84.45 -37.81
CA LEU A 770 -13.43 85.53 -38.47
C LEU A 770 -14.31 86.79 -38.43
N PRO A 771 -13.80 87.95 -37.98
CA PRO A 771 -14.61 89.16 -37.88
C PRO A 771 -15.09 89.63 -39.26
N GLU A 772 -16.38 89.96 -39.39
CA GLU A 772 -16.94 90.59 -40.59
C GLU A 772 -16.29 91.96 -40.87
N ALA A 773 -16.13 92.23 -42.17
CA ALA A 773 -15.21 93.20 -42.76
C ALA A 773 -15.50 94.69 -42.46
N GLY A 774 -14.42 95.47 -42.26
CA GLY A 774 -14.45 96.92 -42.51
C GLY A 774 -13.35 97.72 -41.80
N GLY A 775 -12.29 98.10 -42.51
CA GLY A 775 -11.37 99.16 -42.06
C GLY A 775 -9.93 99.01 -42.52
N VAL A 776 -9.45 99.95 -43.34
CA VAL A 776 -8.05 100.07 -43.76
C VAL A 776 -7.19 100.47 -42.55
N GLY A 777 -6.23 99.64 -42.16
CA GLY A 777 -5.27 99.97 -41.11
C GLY A 777 -4.15 98.94 -40.98
N ASN A 778 -2.90 99.37 -41.19
CA ASN A 778 -1.70 98.55 -41.10
C ASN A 778 -1.50 97.97 -39.68
N GLY A 779 -1.64 96.65 -39.55
CA GLY A 779 -1.21 95.88 -38.38
C GLY A 779 -0.61 94.55 -38.84
N LYS A 780 0.68 94.33 -38.56
CA LYS A 780 1.37 93.08 -38.85
C LYS A 780 0.79 91.96 -37.98
N PHE A 781 0.23 90.93 -38.60
CA PHE A 781 0.05 89.62 -37.95
C PHE A 781 1.05 88.63 -38.57
N LEU A 782 1.91 88.09 -37.72
CA LEU A 782 2.82 87.00 -38.07
C LEU A 782 2.00 85.70 -38.10
N PHE A 783 1.77 85.14 -39.28
CA PHE A 783 1.39 83.73 -39.43
C PHE A 783 2.65 82.96 -39.77
N ALA A 784 3.10 82.10 -38.86
CA ALA A 784 4.11 81.10 -39.15
C ALA A 784 3.41 79.78 -39.51
N GLY A 785 3.29 79.52 -40.82
CA GLY A 785 3.50 78.19 -41.38
C GLY A 785 2.31 77.24 -41.52
N ILE A 786 1.31 77.58 -42.35
CA ILE A 786 0.60 76.57 -43.17
C ILE A 786 0.40 77.15 -44.57
N ALA A 787 0.92 76.45 -45.58
CA ALA A 787 0.77 76.81 -46.99
C ALA A 787 -0.63 76.45 -47.49
N PHE A 788 -1.43 77.47 -47.85
CA PHE A 788 -2.66 77.31 -48.62
C PHE A 788 -2.36 77.56 -50.10
N LEU A 789 -2.54 76.55 -50.95
CA LEU A 789 -2.83 76.75 -52.36
C LEU A 789 -4.37 76.80 -52.49
N MET A 790 -4.93 78.01 -52.65
CA MET A 790 -6.28 78.17 -53.22
C MET A 790 -6.17 78.63 -54.66
N THR A 791 -6.80 77.89 -55.57
CA THR A 791 -7.36 78.44 -56.81
C THR A 791 -8.85 78.64 -56.60
N ALA A 792 -9.30 79.88 -56.78
CA ALA A 792 -10.65 80.34 -56.54
C ALA A 792 -11.67 79.79 -57.56
N SER A 793 -12.92 79.62 -57.11
CA SER A 793 -14.12 80.03 -57.85
C SER A 793 -15.29 80.17 -56.88
N VAL A 794 -15.77 81.41 -56.78
CA VAL A 794 -16.93 81.87 -56.01
C VAL A 794 -18.21 81.55 -56.77
N VAL A 795 -19.23 80.98 -56.12
CA VAL A 795 -20.64 81.30 -56.40
C VAL A 795 -21.44 81.31 -55.08
N LEU A 796 -21.96 82.49 -54.79
CA LEU A 796 -22.96 82.84 -53.78
C LEU A 796 -24.28 82.08 -54.03
N ILE A 797 -25.02 81.65 -52.99
CA ILE A 797 -26.48 81.82 -52.87
C ILE A 797 -26.93 81.50 -51.43
N HIS A 798 -27.90 82.30 -51.01
CA HIS A 798 -28.47 82.51 -49.69
C HIS A 798 -29.51 81.45 -49.25
N LYS A 799 -29.56 81.21 -47.92
CA LYS A 799 -30.76 81.21 -47.03
C LYS A 799 -31.81 80.08 -47.21
N ILE A 800 -32.08 79.32 -46.13
CA ILE A 800 -33.35 79.25 -45.36
C ILE A 800 -33.40 78.01 -44.45
N LYS A 801 -33.89 78.23 -43.21
CA LYS A 801 -34.25 77.33 -42.11
C LYS A 801 -35.20 76.17 -42.49
N PHE A 802 -35.17 75.08 -41.71
CA PHE A 802 -36.28 74.47 -40.90
C PHE A 802 -35.73 73.16 -40.27
N GLN A 803 -35.55 73.04 -38.94
CA GLN A 803 -36.47 72.74 -37.83
C GLN A 803 -37.15 71.34 -37.84
N ASN A 804 -36.82 70.56 -36.79
CA ASN A 804 -37.48 69.37 -36.17
C ASN A 804 -37.59 68.09 -37.02
N ILE A 805 -37.31 66.88 -36.52
CA ILE A 805 -37.70 66.21 -35.25
C ILE A 805 -36.50 65.51 -34.61
#